data_AF-V4HS13-F1
#
_entry.id   AF-V4HS13-F1
#
_cell.length_a   1.000
_cell.length_b   1.000
_cell.length_c   1.000
_cell.angle_alpha   90.00
_cell.angle_beta   90.00
_cell.angle_gamma   90.00
#
_symmetry.space_group_name_H-M   'P 1'
#
loop_
_entity.id
_entity.type
_entity.pdbx_description
1 polymer ?
#
loop_
_entity_poly.entity_id
_entity_poly.type
_entity_poly.pdbx_seq_one_letter_code
_entity_poly.pdbx_strand_id
1 'polypeptide(L)'
;MSILDFPRVHFKGVARVNVPTGNRNINNTLDISTNTAIKDGKPYDVAKPPQAFHDYVKSFGPKFNAHGRLDDEGEFNLAAGYNMCGNNHFSWENTLITSVQLKPGEYITEDKLVGNKLSLWGHYNEYLRTSFNRARWVDNDPTRRDSALIYAGQLTITDPKSSANTAHILSADIDCTHGVRWVNRGYIEEPINHFLHEEMSEARLFQFTVKKDSEEFIFNQLGLESEFLSVLKDKLKDPTVKGLVVQYCVSNLSPPMTPNKPVFCDLHGSIGLWYDDDMKTSPTGRILRPDNSEQYAPIALSVKDNWLSLNSAISFPHQNYEQAIPVQNGMPPALSGKVNLGDLYLKSNSGQVLAVIQPQDYINNHLNAGVIDIPLPDIDAQFHQQSLKLCSERHTWYESDWYIQAEQHILSMESPNKELNKPSTQSLDIRSYYRGEPASVSQLATHVLTPNTVACSPFVETDDNGRGKLDIESLGAGSAELFLGEFYSPVQIRVLADDWALADTPTELVDYDFLYTHVMAYYELFYPFMTEAVFSMADKCKCETYARLMWQMCDPKNRDKSYYMPSTREMPEVHSQLFLKYLCNVEQSAMPNILPAAQSEAKIRGKIKNKKQLISALKDAVDLELSIMLQYIYSAYSLPNYAIGEHLVSLGRWNEQQLELVNGGKDRRLNSGWRGALLEIAHEEMIHYLVVNNLLMALGEPFYPGKPVLGEQAKDTFGLDTEFSFEPFSEHIVAKFVRFEWPAFFPTVGKSIADFYADITKAIDELPDLFGEEKINLGGEHHLFLNEIINREYPGYQFEVYDKETALFAINFVTEQGEGVAAESPQFEVSHFSRLRAISKALTNSDIPFEPAYPVLKNPVFEARSGCNLVTDPAAVELMQFYKGCHELMFQLMMQHFAIKPLGSMRRSRLMNGAIDLMTGILRPLSVLLMTLPSGVPGRNAGPPVPEAINTHVFPDLEQGCMAISEQCKKLAAMGRAMVCAKPPTTQIELLEFFQNQMHEIATGKLSREA
;
A
#
# COMPACT_ATOMS: atom_id res chain seq x y z
N MET A 1 12.77 1.08 35.18
CA MET A 1 12.50 1.30 33.73
C MET A 1 11.08 0.90 33.36
N SER A 2 10.67 1.11 32.10
CA SER A 2 9.27 1.10 31.68
C SER A 2 8.75 -0.32 31.44
N ILE A 3 7.89 -0.77 32.37
CA ILE A 3 6.79 -1.66 32.01
C ILE A 3 5.51 -0.83 31.81
N LEU A 4 5.63 0.12 30.89
CA LEU A 4 4.64 1.13 30.52
C LEU A 4 4.37 2.11 31.69
N ASP A 5 5.37 2.96 31.94
CA ASP A 5 5.35 4.02 32.96
C ASP A 5 4.32 5.13 32.65
N PHE A 6 3.94 5.87 33.70
CA PHE A 6 2.80 6.79 33.70
C PHE A 6 3.09 8.13 33.01
N PRO A 7 2.12 8.74 32.31
CA PRO A 7 0.70 8.36 32.27
C PRO A 7 0.40 7.25 31.24
N ARG A 8 -0.50 6.33 31.59
CA ARG A 8 -0.78 5.08 30.86
C ARG A 8 -2.19 5.06 30.26
N VAL A 9 -2.35 4.60 29.01
CA VAL A 9 -3.64 4.32 28.36
C VAL A 9 -3.89 2.82 28.35
N HIS A 10 -5.13 2.36 28.54
CA HIS A 10 -5.54 0.98 28.27
C HIS A 10 -6.60 0.94 27.16
N PHE A 11 -6.56 -0.10 26.31
CA PHE A 11 -7.48 -0.26 25.20
C PHE A 11 -7.89 -1.73 24.98
N LYS A 12 -9.10 -1.91 24.43
CA LYS A 12 -9.61 -3.21 23.97
C LYS A 12 -10.36 -3.07 22.64
N GLY A 13 -10.38 -4.15 21.86
CA GLY A 13 -10.98 -4.20 20.53
C GLY A 13 -10.89 -5.59 19.94
N VAL A 14 -10.91 -5.67 18.61
CA VAL A 14 -10.80 -6.94 17.88
C VAL A 14 -9.81 -6.79 16.73
N ALA A 15 -8.82 -7.67 16.65
CA ALA A 15 -7.92 -7.74 15.52
C ALA A 15 -8.55 -8.58 14.40
N ARG A 16 -8.58 -8.05 13.18
CA ARG A 16 -8.95 -8.80 11.97
C ARG A 16 -7.69 -9.30 11.27
N VAL A 17 -7.66 -10.60 10.96
CA VAL A 17 -6.48 -11.33 10.47
C VAL A 17 -6.86 -12.08 9.19
N ASN A 18 -6.13 -11.85 8.10
CA ASN A 18 -6.35 -12.52 6.80
C ASN A 18 -5.08 -13.20 6.28
N VAL A 19 -4.38 -13.94 7.14
CA VAL A 19 -3.13 -14.65 6.83
C VAL A 19 -3.40 -15.88 5.97
N PRO A 20 -2.59 -16.19 4.94
CA PRO A 20 -2.69 -17.42 4.17
C PRO A 20 -2.26 -18.63 5.03
N THR A 21 -2.99 -19.74 4.94
CA THR A 21 -2.70 -20.94 5.73
C THR A 21 -2.14 -22.11 4.91
N GLY A 22 -2.17 -22.05 3.58
CA GLY A 22 -1.70 -23.13 2.69
C GLY A 22 -0.17 -23.22 2.56
N ASN A 23 0.56 -22.19 2.96
CA ASN A 23 2.04 -22.15 2.96
C ASN A 23 2.67 -22.74 4.24
N ARG A 24 1.87 -23.17 5.22
CA ARG A 24 2.32 -23.71 6.51
C ARG A 24 2.96 -25.11 6.44
N ASN A 25 3.20 -25.62 5.23
CA ASN A 25 3.87 -26.89 4.91
C ASN A 25 3.28 -28.17 5.53
N ILE A 26 2.01 -28.16 5.91
CA ILE A 26 1.35 -29.38 6.39
C ILE A 26 1.28 -30.40 5.23
N ASN A 27 1.70 -31.63 5.51
CA ASN A 27 1.95 -32.72 4.55
C ASN A 27 3.17 -32.55 3.62
N ASN A 28 4.15 -31.70 3.96
CA ASN A 28 5.39 -31.52 3.19
C ASN A 28 5.16 -31.08 1.72
N THR A 29 4.19 -30.18 1.53
CA THR A 29 3.80 -29.62 0.23
C THR A 29 4.71 -28.48 -0.24
N LEU A 30 5.63 -28.01 0.61
CA LEU A 30 6.55 -26.89 0.37
C LEU A 30 7.98 -27.27 0.80
N ASP A 31 8.97 -26.97 -0.04
CA ASP A 31 10.33 -26.76 0.43
C ASP A 31 10.54 -25.25 0.67
N ILE A 32 10.62 -24.88 1.95
CA ILE A 32 10.79 -23.49 2.40
C ILE A 32 12.21 -22.93 2.14
N SER A 33 13.20 -23.81 1.92
CA SER A 33 14.58 -23.40 1.65
C SER A 33 14.82 -22.98 0.20
N THR A 34 14.00 -23.52 -0.72
CA THR A 34 14.04 -23.21 -2.17
C THR A 34 12.75 -22.54 -2.67
N ASN A 35 11.79 -22.27 -1.79
CA ASN A 35 10.42 -21.86 -2.13
C ASN A 35 9.78 -22.76 -3.23
N THR A 36 10.01 -24.07 -3.16
CA THR A 36 9.51 -25.01 -4.19
C THR A 36 8.20 -25.69 -3.77
N ALA A 37 7.18 -25.64 -4.62
CA ALA A 37 5.97 -26.44 -4.45
C ALA A 37 6.26 -27.94 -4.66
N ILE A 38 5.86 -28.78 -3.71
CA ILE A 38 6.11 -30.23 -3.70
C ILE A 38 4.79 -31.00 -3.87
N LYS A 39 4.81 -31.99 -4.75
CA LYS A 39 3.76 -33.00 -4.91
C LYS A 39 4.36 -34.40 -4.91
N ASP A 40 3.81 -35.26 -4.07
CA ASP A 40 4.17 -36.69 -3.97
C ASP A 40 5.70 -36.92 -3.81
N GLY A 41 6.36 -36.03 -3.07
CA GLY A 41 7.81 -36.05 -2.80
C GLY A 41 8.70 -35.51 -3.93
N LYS A 42 8.15 -34.75 -4.90
CA LYS A 42 8.90 -34.15 -6.02
C LYS A 42 8.45 -32.71 -6.29
N PRO A 43 9.29 -31.86 -6.91
CA PRO A 43 8.85 -30.54 -7.40
C PRO A 43 7.61 -30.63 -8.29
N TYR A 44 6.69 -29.68 -8.12
CA TYR A 44 5.49 -29.55 -8.94
C TYR A 44 5.82 -29.03 -10.33
N ASP A 45 5.08 -29.49 -11.33
CA ASP A 45 5.22 -29.07 -12.73
C ASP A 45 4.46 -27.77 -12.96
N VAL A 46 5.17 -26.64 -12.87
CA VAL A 46 4.62 -25.27 -12.97
C VAL A 46 3.98 -24.93 -14.32
N ALA A 47 4.18 -25.78 -15.35
CA ALA A 47 3.47 -25.65 -16.64
C ALA A 47 2.02 -26.16 -16.58
N LYS A 48 1.59 -26.78 -15.47
CA LYS A 48 0.20 -27.16 -15.22
C LYS A 48 -0.60 -25.97 -14.64
N PRO A 49 -1.92 -25.88 -14.90
CA PRO A 49 -2.78 -24.84 -14.31
C PRO A 49 -2.69 -24.84 -12.76
N PRO A 50 -2.46 -23.69 -12.10
CA PRO A 50 -2.29 -23.60 -10.64
C PRO A 50 -3.43 -24.26 -9.83
N GLN A 51 -4.66 -24.18 -10.35
CA GLN A 51 -5.84 -24.87 -9.81
C GLN A 51 -5.58 -26.36 -9.54
N ALA A 52 -4.81 -27.06 -10.38
CA ALA A 52 -4.52 -28.49 -10.20
C ALA A 52 -3.52 -28.79 -9.06
N PHE A 53 -2.83 -27.77 -8.53
CA PHE A 53 -2.11 -27.85 -7.25
C PHE A 53 -3.04 -27.46 -6.09
N HIS A 54 -3.84 -26.41 -6.26
CA HIS A 54 -4.81 -25.99 -5.23
C HIS A 54 -5.80 -27.13 -4.91
N ASP A 55 -6.29 -27.84 -5.91
CA ASP A 55 -7.17 -29.00 -5.76
C ASP A 55 -6.46 -30.21 -5.14
N TYR A 56 -5.14 -30.36 -5.36
CA TYR A 56 -4.33 -31.38 -4.69
C TYR A 56 -4.17 -31.07 -3.20
N VAL A 57 -3.84 -29.83 -2.83
CA VAL A 57 -3.81 -29.39 -1.42
C VAL A 57 -5.19 -29.52 -0.78
N LYS A 58 -6.26 -29.15 -1.50
CA LYS A 58 -7.66 -29.36 -1.07
C LYS A 58 -8.10 -30.83 -1.10
N SER A 59 -7.32 -31.79 -1.62
CA SER A 59 -7.67 -33.22 -1.62
C SER A 59 -7.28 -33.96 -0.34
N PHE A 60 -6.33 -33.44 0.44
CA PHE A 60 -5.86 -34.11 1.66
C PHE A 60 -6.97 -34.28 2.70
N GLY A 61 -7.00 -35.47 3.32
CA GLY A 61 -7.74 -35.76 4.54
C GLY A 61 -6.82 -35.77 5.77
N PRO A 62 -7.37 -35.83 7.01
CA PRO A 62 -8.80 -35.85 7.32
C PRO A 62 -9.51 -34.53 6.96
N LYS A 63 -10.84 -34.63 6.79
CA LYS A 63 -11.75 -33.53 6.47
C LYS A 63 -12.51 -33.05 7.71
N PHE A 64 -12.87 -31.78 7.73
CA PHE A 64 -13.60 -31.17 8.83
C PHE A 64 -14.71 -30.22 8.36
N ASN A 65 -15.82 -30.18 9.10
CA ASN A 65 -16.92 -29.26 8.85
C ASN A 65 -16.77 -27.93 9.64
N ALA A 66 -17.74 -27.02 9.47
CA ALA A 66 -17.77 -25.70 10.11
C ALA A 66 -17.77 -25.71 11.66
N HIS A 67 -18.03 -26.84 12.31
CA HIS A 67 -17.91 -27.02 13.77
C HIS A 67 -16.56 -27.63 14.18
N GLY A 68 -15.62 -27.73 13.24
CA GLY A 68 -14.31 -28.36 13.38
C GLY A 68 -14.34 -29.83 13.76
N ARG A 69 -15.45 -30.53 13.47
CA ARG A 69 -15.61 -31.97 13.65
C ARG A 69 -15.07 -32.70 12.43
N LEU A 70 -14.52 -33.89 12.63
CA LEU A 70 -14.24 -34.83 11.54
C LEU A 70 -15.53 -35.12 10.76
N ASP A 71 -15.49 -34.92 9.45
CA ASP A 71 -16.62 -35.04 8.54
C ASP A 71 -16.07 -35.23 7.12
N ASP A 72 -16.31 -36.38 6.49
CA ASP A 72 -15.66 -36.74 5.21
C ASP A 72 -16.08 -35.83 4.03
N GLU A 73 -17.27 -35.23 4.11
CA GLU A 73 -17.78 -34.22 3.17
C GLU A 73 -17.37 -32.78 3.59
N GLY A 74 -16.51 -32.63 4.60
CA GLY A 74 -16.10 -31.36 5.18
C GLY A 74 -15.17 -30.53 4.30
N GLU A 75 -15.48 -29.24 4.16
CA GLU A 75 -14.72 -28.30 3.31
C GLU A 75 -13.30 -27.98 3.85
N PHE A 76 -13.06 -28.13 5.16
CA PHE A 76 -11.78 -27.82 5.80
C PHE A 76 -10.84 -29.03 5.82
N ASN A 77 -9.54 -28.77 5.80
CA ASN A 77 -8.47 -29.76 6.02
C ASN A 77 -7.19 -29.06 6.50
N LEU A 78 -6.28 -29.80 7.11
CA LEU A 78 -5.05 -29.22 7.70
C LEU A 78 -4.04 -28.70 6.66
N ALA A 79 -4.05 -29.19 5.42
CA ALA A 79 -3.09 -28.79 4.38
C ALA A 79 -3.43 -27.44 3.74
N ALA A 80 -4.71 -27.18 3.48
CA ALA A 80 -5.19 -25.84 3.08
C ALA A 80 -5.29 -24.90 4.29
N GLY A 81 -5.54 -25.44 5.49
CA GLY A 81 -5.89 -24.70 6.69
C GLY A 81 -7.29 -24.07 6.61
N TYR A 82 -7.50 -22.97 7.32
CA TYR A 82 -8.79 -22.27 7.35
C TYR A 82 -8.92 -21.15 6.29
N ASN A 83 -7.80 -20.63 5.76
CA ASN A 83 -7.76 -19.48 4.87
C ASN A 83 -6.60 -19.59 3.86
N MET A 84 -6.74 -20.46 2.86
CA MET A 84 -5.74 -20.61 1.79
C MET A 84 -5.62 -19.33 0.95
N CYS A 85 -6.72 -18.62 0.70
CA CYS A 85 -6.75 -17.33 -0.03
C CYS A 85 -6.50 -16.10 0.87
N GLY A 86 -5.70 -16.25 1.94
CA GLY A 86 -5.32 -15.12 2.79
C GLY A 86 -4.35 -14.16 2.11
N ASN A 87 -4.60 -12.85 2.20
CA ASN A 87 -3.80 -11.79 1.57
C ASN A 87 -2.93 -10.99 2.55
N ASN A 88 -2.65 -11.56 3.72
CA ASN A 88 -1.88 -10.98 4.83
C ASN A 88 -2.47 -9.69 5.45
N HIS A 89 -3.68 -9.24 5.08
CA HIS A 89 -4.29 -8.05 5.68
C HIS A 89 -4.46 -8.19 7.20
N PHE A 90 -4.03 -7.15 7.93
CA PHE A 90 -4.22 -6.98 9.36
C PHE A 90 -4.88 -5.62 9.65
N SER A 91 -5.83 -5.56 10.58
CA SER A 91 -6.43 -4.30 11.04
C SER A 91 -6.99 -4.39 12.46
N TRP A 92 -6.95 -3.27 13.18
CA TRP A 92 -7.60 -3.08 14.48
C TRP A 92 -9.02 -2.57 14.27
N GLU A 93 -10.00 -3.46 14.44
CA GLU A 93 -11.42 -3.16 14.29
C GLU A 93 -12.01 -2.80 15.67
N ASN A 94 -12.90 -1.80 15.72
CA ASN A 94 -13.62 -1.36 16.94
C ASN A 94 -12.76 -1.25 18.21
N THR A 95 -11.51 -0.82 18.07
CA THR A 95 -10.55 -0.76 19.17
C THR A 95 -10.66 0.59 19.87
N LEU A 96 -11.09 0.57 21.14
CA LEU A 96 -11.42 1.75 21.92
C LEU A 96 -10.57 1.81 23.19
N ILE A 97 -10.27 3.03 23.63
CA ILE A 97 -9.64 3.28 24.93
C ILE A 97 -10.65 2.94 26.04
N THR A 98 -10.31 2.01 26.94
CA THR A 98 -11.20 1.52 28.01
C THR A 98 -10.98 2.20 29.35
N SER A 99 -9.78 2.73 29.59
CA SER A 99 -9.44 3.55 30.75
C SER A 99 -8.12 4.30 30.51
N VAL A 100 -7.82 5.24 31.40
CA VAL A 100 -6.52 5.90 31.49
C VAL A 100 -6.03 5.94 32.94
N GLN A 101 -4.72 6.04 33.16
CA GLN A 101 -4.12 6.14 34.49
C GLN A 101 -3.11 7.29 34.56
N LEU A 102 -3.23 8.11 35.60
CA LEU A 102 -2.22 9.10 35.98
C LEU A 102 -1.28 8.60 37.09
N LYS A 103 -1.70 7.59 37.86
CA LYS A 103 -0.97 7.01 39.00
C LYS A 103 -1.21 5.49 39.06
N PRO A 104 -0.31 4.73 39.73
CA PRO A 104 -0.52 3.31 40.03
C PRO A 104 -1.91 3.01 40.61
N GLY A 105 -2.61 2.03 40.05
CA GLY A 105 -3.90 1.53 40.54
C GLY A 105 -5.11 2.46 40.32
N GLU A 106 -4.90 3.68 39.82
CA GLU A 106 -5.96 4.68 39.61
C GLU A 106 -6.48 4.63 38.17
N TYR A 107 -7.39 3.69 37.89
CA TYR A 107 -8.02 3.52 36.57
C TYR A 107 -9.20 4.49 36.39
N ILE A 108 -9.00 5.54 35.60
CA ILE A 108 -9.99 6.57 35.28
C ILE A 108 -10.77 6.15 34.04
N THR A 109 -12.10 6.20 34.10
CA THR A 109 -13.02 5.86 32.99
C THR A 109 -13.80 7.07 32.45
N GLU A 110 -13.66 8.21 33.12
CA GLU A 110 -14.49 9.40 32.93
C GLU A 110 -13.79 10.54 32.13
N ASP A 111 -12.48 10.40 31.88
CA ASP A 111 -11.68 11.32 31.05
C ASP A 111 -12.16 11.28 29.58
N LYS A 112 -12.13 12.43 28.90
CA LYS A 112 -12.62 12.57 27.50
C LYS A 112 -11.80 11.82 26.46
N LEU A 113 -10.66 11.22 26.84
CA LEU A 113 -9.94 10.27 26.01
C LEU A 113 -10.56 8.85 26.02
N VAL A 114 -11.33 8.50 27.04
CA VAL A 114 -11.95 7.17 27.17
C VAL A 114 -13.11 7.02 26.19
N GLY A 115 -13.19 5.87 25.55
CA GLY A 115 -14.10 5.57 24.44
C GLY A 115 -13.57 5.96 23.07
N ASN A 116 -12.52 6.79 22.96
CA ASN A 116 -11.94 7.20 21.67
C ASN A 116 -11.29 6.02 20.94
N LYS A 117 -11.35 6.07 19.60
CA LYS A 117 -10.95 4.97 18.72
C LYS A 117 -9.43 4.99 18.48
N LEU A 118 -8.78 3.88 18.77
CA LEU A 118 -7.40 3.59 18.36
C LEU A 118 -7.44 2.85 17.01
N SER A 119 -6.53 3.15 16.09
CA SER A 119 -6.46 2.46 14.79
C SER A 119 -5.03 2.37 14.27
N LEU A 120 -4.77 1.28 13.54
CA LEU A 120 -3.45 0.90 13.03
C LEU A 120 -3.51 0.81 11.50
N TRP A 121 -2.71 1.63 10.84
CA TRP A 121 -2.67 1.77 9.38
C TRP A 121 -1.38 1.17 8.81
N GLY A 122 -1.36 0.88 7.51
CA GLY A 122 -0.12 0.53 6.84
C GLY A 122 0.71 1.76 6.47
N HIS A 123 1.76 1.53 5.70
CA HIS A 123 2.61 2.60 5.19
C HIS A 123 1.94 3.30 4.00
N TYR A 124 2.11 4.61 3.92
CA TYR A 124 1.79 5.38 2.72
C TYR A 124 2.62 4.88 1.53
N ASN A 125 1.99 4.73 0.36
CA ASN A 125 2.62 4.28 -0.88
C ASN A 125 2.59 5.41 -1.91
N GLU A 126 3.77 5.97 -2.18
CA GLU A 126 4.03 7.07 -3.12
C GLU A 126 3.53 6.76 -4.55
N TYR A 127 3.77 5.54 -5.03
CA TYR A 127 3.43 5.11 -6.40
C TYR A 127 1.92 4.95 -6.63
N LEU A 128 1.20 4.46 -5.63
CA LEU A 128 -0.26 4.31 -5.63
C LEU A 128 -0.97 5.55 -5.04
N ARG A 129 -0.20 6.59 -4.72
CA ARG A 129 -0.56 7.82 -4.01
C ARG A 129 -1.44 7.63 -2.74
N THR A 130 -1.40 6.49 -2.04
CA THR A 130 -2.36 6.17 -0.95
C THR A 130 -1.81 5.45 0.28
N SER A 131 -2.39 5.78 1.45
CA SER A 131 -2.26 5.08 2.75
C SER A 131 -3.31 3.98 2.96
N PHE A 132 -4.24 3.75 2.02
CA PHE A 132 -5.27 2.70 2.14
C PHE A 132 -4.71 1.26 2.12
N ASN A 133 -3.40 1.11 1.90
CA ASN A 133 -2.68 -0.12 2.21
C ASN A 133 -2.80 -0.42 3.71
N ARG A 134 -3.60 -1.43 4.08
CA ARG A 134 -3.68 -1.90 5.48
C ARG A 134 -2.33 -2.33 6.04
N ALA A 135 -2.22 -2.50 7.36
CA ALA A 135 -1.12 -3.24 7.95
C ALA A 135 -1.06 -4.69 7.40
N ARG A 136 0.08 -5.36 7.58
CA ARG A 136 0.25 -6.78 7.22
C ARG A 136 0.68 -7.60 8.43
N TRP A 137 0.05 -8.75 8.60
CA TRP A 137 0.57 -9.85 9.41
C TRP A 137 1.39 -10.76 8.50
N VAL A 138 2.58 -11.17 8.94
CA VAL A 138 3.51 -11.98 8.14
C VAL A 138 4.19 -13.00 9.03
N ASP A 139 3.99 -14.29 8.75
CA ASP A 139 4.76 -15.35 9.41
C ASP A 139 6.11 -15.49 8.68
N ASN A 140 7.22 -15.07 9.31
CA ASN A 140 8.56 -15.09 8.70
C ASN A 140 8.96 -16.52 8.31
N ASP A 141 8.62 -17.48 9.18
CA ASP A 141 8.61 -18.92 8.90
C ASP A 141 7.18 -19.44 9.11
N PRO A 142 6.37 -19.65 8.06
CA PRO A 142 4.99 -20.11 8.19
C PRO A 142 4.83 -21.53 8.75
N THR A 143 5.92 -22.29 8.97
CA THR A 143 5.85 -23.56 9.70
C THR A 143 5.75 -23.38 11.23
N ARG A 144 5.89 -22.14 11.72
CA ARG A 144 6.00 -21.80 13.14
C ARG A 144 4.88 -20.86 13.64
N ARG A 145 4.51 -20.98 14.92
CA ARG A 145 3.49 -20.13 15.59
C ARG A 145 4.05 -18.81 16.12
N ASP A 146 5.36 -18.75 16.34
CA ASP A 146 6.11 -17.69 17.02
C ASP A 146 6.90 -16.78 16.06
N SER A 147 6.80 -17.00 14.75
CA SER A 147 7.55 -16.28 13.71
C SER A 147 6.87 -15.03 13.16
N ALA A 148 5.72 -14.63 13.72
CA ALA A 148 4.88 -13.58 13.16
C ALA A 148 5.41 -12.16 13.40
N LEU A 149 5.30 -11.33 12.37
CA LEU A 149 5.66 -9.92 12.30
C LEU A 149 4.47 -9.10 11.82
N ILE A 150 4.19 -7.98 12.48
CA ILE A 150 3.29 -6.95 11.96
C ILE A 150 4.09 -5.83 11.30
N TYR A 151 3.73 -5.52 10.06
CA TYR A 151 4.19 -4.37 9.30
C TYR A 151 3.05 -3.33 9.25
N ALA A 152 3.16 -2.28 10.06
CA ALA A 152 2.26 -1.14 10.12
C ALA A 152 3.07 0.16 9.94
N GLY A 153 2.44 1.22 9.42
CA GLY A 153 3.11 2.49 9.16
C GLY A 153 2.73 3.60 10.12
N GLN A 154 1.50 3.59 10.66
CA GLN A 154 1.00 4.70 11.47
C GLN A 154 -0.03 4.24 12.53
N LEU A 155 0.02 4.88 13.69
CA LEU A 155 -0.92 4.75 14.80
C LEU A 155 -1.75 6.02 14.96
N THR A 156 -3.07 5.90 15.07
CA THR A 156 -3.98 7.05 15.18
C THR A 156 -4.96 6.93 16.34
N ILE A 157 -5.30 8.04 17.01
CA ILE A 157 -6.42 8.16 17.95
C ILE A 157 -7.44 9.18 17.39
N THR A 158 -8.71 8.80 17.29
CA THR A 158 -9.81 9.66 16.80
C THR A 158 -11.04 9.63 17.71
N ASP A 159 -11.89 10.66 17.64
CA ASP A 159 -13.24 10.64 18.24
C ASP A 159 -14.07 9.51 17.57
N PRO A 160 -14.93 8.76 18.29
CA PRO A 160 -15.74 7.69 17.71
C PRO A 160 -16.74 8.14 16.63
N LYS A 161 -17.01 9.44 16.54
CA LYS A 161 -17.87 10.09 15.55
C LYS A 161 -17.05 10.82 14.47
N SER A 162 -15.73 10.67 14.45
CA SER A 162 -14.85 11.27 13.45
C SER A 162 -15.28 10.90 12.03
N SER A 163 -15.60 11.90 11.21
CA SER A 163 -15.66 11.73 9.76
C SER A 163 -14.24 11.53 9.20
N ALA A 164 -14.14 11.16 7.91
CA ALA A 164 -12.87 11.10 7.19
C ALA A 164 -12.10 12.43 7.17
N ASN A 165 -12.76 13.55 7.49
CA ASN A 165 -12.22 14.90 7.47
C ASN A 165 -12.01 15.47 8.89
N THR A 166 -12.09 14.63 9.93
CA THR A 166 -11.87 15.05 11.32
C THR A 166 -10.40 14.83 11.69
N ALA A 167 -9.70 15.94 12.02
CA ALA A 167 -8.33 15.91 12.51
C ALA A 167 -8.15 14.90 13.66
N HIS A 168 -6.99 14.24 13.71
CA HIS A 168 -6.71 13.19 14.69
C HIS A 168 -6.17 13.79 16.02
N ILE A 169 -6.49 13.12 17.12
CA ILE A 169 -6.06 13.49 18.49
C ILE A 169 -4.58 13.14 18.66
N LEU A 170 -4.22 11.94 18.20
CA LEU A 170 -2.84 11.49 17.97
C LEU A 170 -2.76 10.98 16.54
N SER A 171 -1.73 11.35 15.81
CA SER A 171 -1.19 10.55 14.70
C SER A 171 0.31 10.42 14.91
N ALA A 172 0.86 9.23 14.70
CA ALA A 172 2.30 9.02 14.84
C ALA A 172 2.77 7.83 13.98
N ASP A 173 3.88 8.04 13.28
CA ASP A 173 4.49 7.02 12.43
C ASP A 173 5.22 5.93 13.24
N ILE A 174 5.27 4.74 12.66
CA ILE A 174 5.84 3.52 13.24
C ILE A 174 7.12 3.17 12.47
N ASP A 175 8.28 3.22 13.13
CA ASP A 175 9.60 2.99 12.52
C ASP A 175 10.17 1.58 12.77
N CYS A 176 9.36 0.64 13.25
CA CYS A 176 9.79 -0.71 13.59
C CYS A 176 8.69 -1.77 13.38
N THR A 177 9.08 -2.99 12.98
CA THR A 177 8.16 -4.14 12.85
C THR A 177 7.78 -4.72 14.20
N HIS A 178 6.51 -5.07 14.41
CA HIS A 178 6.07 -5.67 15.68
C HIS A 178 6.23 -7.19 15.62
N GLY A 179 7.31 -7.74 16.16
CA GLY A 179 7.49 -9.19 16.29
C GLY A 179 6.74 -9.78 17.50
N VAL A 180 6.29 -11.03 17.39
CA VAL A 180 5.75 -11.79 18.52
C VAL A 180 6.85 -12.02 19.55
N ARG A 181 6.78 -11.38 20.71
CA ARG A 181 7.82 -11.51 21.75
C ARG A 181 7.62 -12.71 22.66
N TRP A 182 6.38 -12.91 23.10
CA TRP A 182 5.98 -14.04 23.93
C TRP A 182 4.72 -14.67 23.35
N VAL A 183 4.63 -16.00 23.46
CA VAL A 183 3.44 -16.80 23.16
C VAL A 183 3.02 -17.51 24.44
N ASN A 184 1.72 -17.53 24.72
CA ASN A 184 1.12 -18.53 25.60
C ASN A 184 0.33 -19.49 24.71
N ARG A 185 0.60 -20.80 24.76
CA ARG A 185 -0.12 -21.81 23.96
C ARG A 185 -1.38 -22.31 24.66
N GLY A 186 -1.37 -22.34 25.99
CA GLY A 186 -2.50 -22.67 26.87
C GLY A 186 -3.15 -21.42 27.45
N TYR A 187 -3.39 -20.36 26.67
CA TYR A 187 -4.11 -19.17 27.14
C TYR A 187 -5.58 -19.45 27.50
N ILE A 188 -6.09 -20.64 27.16
CA ILE A 188 -7.37 -21.20 27.60
C ILE A 188 -7.10 -22.60 28.17
N GLU A 189 -7.45 -22.87 29.43
CA GLU A 189 -7.07 -24.11 30.14
C GLU A 189 -7.88 -25.34 29.70
N GLU A 190 -9.19 -25.20 29.46
CA GLU A 190 -10.01 -26.30 28.97
C GLU A 190 -9.95 -26.40 27.42
N PRO A 191 -9.38 -27.49 26.86
CA PRO A 191 -9.20 -27.61 25.41
C PRO A 191 -10.53 -27.84 24.70
N ILE A 192 -10.84 -26.98 23.72
CA ILE A 192 -11.97 -27.22 22.83
C ILE A 192 -11.65 -28.38 21.87
N ASN A 193 -12.59 -29.31 21.73
CA ASN A 193 -12.54 -30.29 20.65
C ASN A 193 -12.91 -29.56 19.33
N HIS A 194 -11.89 -29.10 18.60
CA HIS A 194 -11.97 -28.41 17.31
C HIS A 194 -10.62 -28.55 16.59
N PHE A 195 -10.58 -28.71 15.26
CA PHE A 195 -9.29 -28.94 14.57
C PHE A 195 -8.28 -27.78 14.73
N LEU A 196 -8.75 -26.54 14.84
CA LEU A 196 -7.93 -25.35 15.11
C LEU A 196 -7.62 -25.10 16.60
N HIS A 197 -7.88 -26.02 17.52
CA HIS A 197 -7.84 -25.73 18.97
C HIS A 197 -6.54 -25.09 19.47
N GLU A 198 -5.37 -25.50 18.95
CA GLU A 198 -4.08 -24.87 19.25
C GLU A 198 -4.01 -23.40 18.80
N GLU A 199 -4.63 -23.05 17.68
CA GLU A 199 -4.69 -21.67 17.16
C GLU A 199 -5.70 -20.79 17.93
N MET A 200 -6.73 -21.42 18.50
CA MET A 200 -7.79 -20.72 19.23
C MET A 200 -7.38 -20.46 20.69
N SER A 201 -6.69 -21.43 21.31
CA SER A 201 -6.24 -21.36 22.71
C SER A 201 -4.94 -20.60 22.93
N GLU A 202 -4.28 -20.06 21.90
CA GLU A 202 -3.03 -19.30 22.05
C GLU A 202 -3.24 -17.77 22.20
N ALA A 203 -2.21 -17.10 22.73
CA ALA A 203 -2.11 -15.65 22.81
C ALA A 203 -0.69 -15.18 22.48
N ARG A 204 -0.56 -14.10 21.71
CA ARG A 204 0.71 -13.48 21.29
C ARG A 204 0.84 -12.08 21.87
N LEU A 205 2.02 -11.77 22.41
CA LEU A 205 2.39 -10.43 22.87
C LEU A 205 3.24 -9.72 21.81
N PHE A 206 2.86 -8.49 21.46
CA PHE A 206 3.56 -7.60 20.55
C PHE A 206 3.89 -6.28 21.25
N GLN A 207 5.00 -5.65 20.86
CA GLN A 207 5.35 -4.29 21.31
C GLN A 207 6.00 -3.50 20.17
N PHE A 208 5.77 -2.20 20.15
CA PHE A 208 6.43 -1.23 19.27
C PHE A 208 6.51 0.15 19.90
N THR A 209 7.24 1.07 19.27
CA THR A 209 7.37 2.47 19.70
C THR A 209 6.91 3.44 18.63
N VAL A 210 6.45 4.62 19.06
CA VAL A 210 6.33 5.81 18.21
C VAL A 210 7.16 6.94 18.79
N LYS A 211 7.98 7.58 17.94
CA LYS A 211 8.92 8.65 18.31
C LYS A 211 8.21 9.99 18.44
N LYS A 212 8.42 10.71 19.54
CA LYS A 212 7.90 12.07 19.72
C LYS A 212 8.57 13.09 18.79
N ASP A 213 9.82 12.81 18.42
CA ASP A 213 10.68 13.67 17.59
C ASP A 213 10.53 13.34 16.09
N SER A 214 9.49 12.60 15.70
CA SER A 214 9.11 12.44 14.29
C SER A 214 8.42 13.71 13.79
N GLU A 215 8.69 14.12 12.55
CA GLU A 215 8.05 15.28 11.92
C GLU A 215 6.52 15.09 11.80
N GLU A 216 6.07 13.84 11.72
CA GLU A 216 4.66 13.41 11.66
C GLU A 216 4.05 13.08 13.04
N PHE A 217 4.67 13.46 14.16
CA PHE A 217 4.11 13.25 15.52
C PHE A 217 3.04 14.31 15.85
N ILE A 218 1.83 14.12 15.32
CA ILE A 218 0.69 15.01 15.49
C ILE A 218 0.05 14.76 16.86
N PHE A 219 0.06 15.76 17.75
CA PHE A 219 -0.60 15.69 19.07
C PHE A 219 -1.57 16.88 19.30
N ASN A 220 -2.85 16.66 19.01
CA ASN A 220 -3.91 17.66 19.11
C ASN A 220 -4.86 17.36 20.27
N GLN A 221 -5.16 18.36 21.09
CA GLN A 221 -6.25 18.23 22.08
C GLN A 221 -7.64 18.42 21.47
N LEU A 222 -7.78 19.12 20.33
CA LEU A 222 -9.06 19.32 19.60
C LEU A 222 -10.24 19.85 20.45
N GLY A 223 -9.96 20.51 21.59
CA GLY A 223 -10.99 20.95 22.54
C GLY A 223 -11.44 19.90 23.57
N LEU A 224 -10.81 18.72 23.59
CA LEU A 224 -11.02 17.70 24.62
C LEU A 224 -10.47 18.19 25.97
N GLU A 225 -11.37 18.42 26.93
CA GLU A 225 -11.03 18.64 28.35
C GLU A 225 -10.56 17.32 28.99
N SER A 226 -9.30 16.96 28.72
CA SER A 226 -8.62 15.77 29.23
C SER A 226 -7.43 16.17 30.10
N GLU A 227 -7.47 15.78 31.37
CA GLU A 227 -6.32 15.91 32.27
C GLU A 227 -5.20 14.98 31.80
N PHE A 228 -5.57 13.78 31.33
CA PHE A 228 -4.63 12.80 30.81
C PHE A 228 -3.78 13.34 29.65
N LEU A 229 -4.42 13.88 28.60
CA LEU A 229 -3.69 14.46 27.45
C LEU A 229 -2.82 15.64 27.87
N SER A 230 -3.22 16.38 28.91
CA SER A 230 -2.45 17.52 29.43
C SER A 230 -1.18 17.08 30.17
N VAL A 231 -1.28 16.06 31.03
CA VAL A 231 -0.12 15.46 31.72
C VAL A 231 0.82 14.75 30.73
N LEU A 232 0.26 14.02 29.76
CA LEU A 232 1.03 13.35 28.70
C LEU A 232 1.84 14.37 27.87
N LYS A 233 1.21 15.48 27.46
CA LYS A 233 1.88 16.56 26.73
C LYS A 233 2.97 17.26 27.54
N ASP A 234 2.89 17.27 28.86
CA ASP A 234 3.96 17.78 29.72
C ASP A 234 5.11 16.78 29.81
N LYS A 235 4.81 15.49 30.07
CA LYS A 235 5.82 14.41 30.14
C LYS A 235 6.62 14.22 28.85
N LEU A 236 6.00 14.37 27.69
CA LEU A 236 6.71 14.29 26.40
C LEU A 236 7.78 15.37 26.20
N LYS A 237 7.77 16.47 26.98
CA LYS A 237 8.83 17.50 26.95
C LYS A 237 10.14 17.02 27.58
N ASP A 238 10.10 15.97 28.42
CA ASP A 238 11.29 15.45 29.09
C ASP A 238 12.27 14.83 28.06
N PRO A 239 13.56 15.22 28.05
CA PRO A 239 14.54 14.69 27.08
C PRO A 239 14.90 13.21 27.30
N THR A 240 14.57 12.64 28.47
CA THR A 240 14.74 11.20 28.75
C THR A 240 13.65 10.37 28.06
N VAL A 241 12.44 10.92 27.92
CA VAL A 241 11.32 10.32 27.18
C VAL A 241 11.57 10.48 25.69
N LYS A 242 11.57 9.37 24.94
CA LYS A 242 11.74 9.31 23.47
C LYS A 242 10.42 9.25 22.71
N GLY A 243 9.33 8.94 23.40
CA GLY A 243 7.98 8.92 22.84
C GLY A 243 7.07 8.00 23.62
N LEU A 244 6.27 7.21 22.90
CA LEU A 244 5.33 6.26 23.47
C LEU A 244 5.74 4.83 23.11
N VAL A 245 5.59 3.91 24.06
CA VAL A 245 5.69 2.47 23.84
C VAL A 245 4.29 1.88 23.92
N VAL A 246 3.94 1.07 22.92
CA VAL A 246 2.64 0.44 22.75
C VAL A 246 2.84 -1.05 22.83
N GLN A 247 2.15 -1.70 23.76
CA GLN A 247 2.13 -3.15 23.90
C GLN A 247 0.71 -3.66 23.71
N TYR A 248 0.53 -4.70 22.90
CA TYR A 248 -0.79 -5.30 22.67
C TYR A 248 -0.71 -6.82 22.53
N CYS A 249 -1.84 -7.46 22.80
CA CYS A 249 -2.02 -8.90 22.77
C CYS A 249 -3.01 -9.26 21.67
N VAL A 250 -2.76 -10.35 20.94
CA VAL A 250 -3.75 -10.95 20.03
C VAL A 250 -3.98 -12.40 20.47
N SER A 251 -5.23 -12.76 20.74
CA SER A 251 -5.62 -14.06 21.32
C SER A 251 -7.02 -14.48 20.85
N ASN A 252 -7.46 -15.70 21.19
CA ASN A 252 -8.84 -16.16 20.99
C ASN A 252 -9.31 -16.06 19.52
N LEU A 253 -8.71 -16.88 18.66
CA LEU A 253 -9.02 -16.89 17.22
C LEU A 253 -10.45 -17.41 16.97
N SER A 254 -11.26 -16.63 16.26
CA SER A 254 -12.60 -17.03 15.81
C SER A 254 -12.48 -18.13 14.74
N PRO A 255 -13.05 -19.34 14.95
CA PRO A 255 -13.07 -20.35 13.90
C PRO A 255 -14.09 -19.94 12.81
N PRO A 256 -13.68 -19.87 11.53
CA PRO A 256 -14.55 -19.39 10.46
C PRO A 256 -15.58 -20.46 10.05
N MET A 257 -16.78 -20.02 9.68
CA MET A 257 -17.87 -20.92 9.25
C MET A 257 -17.64 -21.57 7.88
N THR A 258 -16.79 -21.00 7.04
CA THR A 258 -16.43 -21.50 5.69
C THR A 258 -14.95 -21.23 5.42
N PRO A 259 -14.27 -22.00 4.55
CA PRO A 259 -12.88 -21.72 4.20
C PRO A 259 -12.71 -20.37 3.49
N ASN A 260 -11.46 -19.89 3.43
CA ASN A 260 -11.08 -18.66 2.73
C ASN A 260 -11.84 -17.43 3.23
N LYS A 261 -11.90 -17.28 4.56
CA LYS A 261 -12.43 -16.11 5.25
C LYS A 261 -11.37 -15.52 6.18
N PRO A 262 -11.31 -14.19 6.31
CA PRO A 262 -10.57 -13.56 7.39
C PRO A 262 -11.19 -13.97 8.73
N VAL A 263 -10.34 -14.17 9.73
CA VAL A 263 -10.74 -14.43 11.11
C VAL A 263 -10.58 -13.18 11.96
N PHE A 264 -11.20 -13.21 13.13
CA PHE A 264 -11.13 -12.18 14.14
C PHE A 264 -10.50 -12.75 15.41
N CYS A 265 -9.81 -11.92 16.17
CA CYS A 265 -9.14 -12.29 17.42
C CYS A 265 -9.37 -11.20 18.45
N ASP A 266 -9.47 -11.54 19.73
CA ASP A 266 -9.49 -10.55 20.80
C ASP A 266 -8.19 -9.73 20.79
N LEU A 267 -8.33 -8.42 20.99
CA LEU A 267 -7.23 -7.46 21.05
C LEU A 267 -7.34 -6.64 22.35
N HIS A 268 -6.29 -6.66 23.17
CA HIS A 268 -6.15 -5.74 24.32
C HIS A 268 -4.72 -5.25 24.44
N GLY A 269 -4.54 -4.06 24.99
CA GLY A 269 -3.22 -3.47 25.13
C GLY A 269 -3.16 -2.23 26.00
N SER A 270 -1.94 -1.71 26.12
CA SER A 270 -1.60 -0.56 26.93
C SER A 270 -0.58 0.32 26.20
N ILE A 271 -0.64 1.63 26.44
CA ILE A 271 0.34 2.63 25.95
C ILE A 271 0.94 3.32 27.17
N GLY A 272 2.26 3.52 27.20
CA GLY A 272 2.94 4.27 28.25
C GLY A 272 4.16 5.05 27.72
N LEU A 273 4.89 5.72 28.62
CA LEU A 273 6.10 6.46 28.25
C LEU A 273 7.25 5.51 27.87
N TRP A 274 7.95 5.86 26.79
CA TRP A 274 9.15 5.18 26.29
C TRP A 274 10.40 6.01 26.60
N TYR A 275 11.42 5.38 27.19
CA TYR A 275 12.71 5.97 27.56
C TYR A 275 13.88 5.34 26.78
N ASP A 276 15.04 6.00 26.81
CA ASP A 276 16.26 5.55 26.09
C ASP A 276 16.75 4.15 26.51
N ASP A 277 16.41 3.70 27.71
CA ASP A 277 16.81 2.40 28.23
C ASP A 277 15.83 1.27 27.98
N ASP A 278 14.60 1.55 27.57
CA ASP A 278 13.63 0.51 27.22
C ASP A 278 13.88 -0.01 25.80
N MET A 279 13.76 -1.32 25.58
CA MET A 279 13.73 -1.89 24.23
C MET A 279 12.49 -1.41 23.49
N LYS A 280 12.62 -1.06 22.21
CA LYS A 280 11.49 -0.57 21.41
C LYS A 280 10.39 -1.62 21.29
N THR A 281 10.79 -2.85 20.96
CA THR A 281 9.87 -3.89 20.50
C THR A 281 9.78 -5.08 21.47
N SER A 282 10.32 -4.97 22.68
CA SER A 282 10.35 -6.04 23.69
C SER A 282 10.03 -5.50 25.10
N PRO A 283 9.25 -6.23 25.93
CA PRO A 283 9.04 -5.83 27.33
C PRO A 283 10.36 -5.77 28.11
N THR A 284 10.48 -4.80 29.01
CA THR A 284 11.64 -4.62 29.90
C THR A 284 11.26 -4.64 31.38
N GLY A 285 12.25 -4.53 32.27
CA GLY A 285 12.11 -4.75 33.71
C GLY A 285 12.53 -6.16 34.12
N ARG A 286 12.08 -6.61 35.30
CA ARG A 286 12.43 -7.91 35.88
C ARG A 286 11.57 -8.99 35.25
N ILE A 287 12.16 -9.90 34.48
CA ILE A 287 11.43 -10.91 33.71
C ILE A 287 11.32 -12.21 34.52
N LEU A 288 10.11 -12.55 34.96
CA LEU A 288 9.81 -13.85 35.55
C LEU A 288 9.36 -14.84 34.47
N ARG A 289 9.95 -16.03 34.44
CA ARG A 289 9.63 -17.13 33.52
C ARG A 289 8.90 -18.26 34.25
N PRO A 290 7.85 -18.86 33.66
CA PRO A 290 7.07 -19.93 34.26
C PRO A 290 7.86 -21.24 34.36
N ASP A 291 7.61 -22.06 35.40
CA ASP A 291 8.06 -23.47 35.46
C ASP A 291 7.39 -24.42 34.44
N ASN A 292 6.39 -23.92 33.69
CA ASN A 292 5.59 -24.62 32.69
C ASN A 292 5.22 -23.62 31.57
N SER A 293 6.06 -23.57 30.53
CA SER A 293 5.91 -22.65 29.40
C SER A 293 4.85 -23.03 28.37
N GLU A 294 4.21 -24.20 28.49
CA GLU A 294 3.12 -24.58 27.59
C GLU A 294 1.77 -23.97 28.04
N GLN A 295 1.56 -23.81 29.35
CA GLN A 295 0.31 -23.30 29.94
C GLN A 295 0.35 -21.80 30.33
N TYR A 296 1.55 -21.27 30.60
CA TYR A 296 1.76 -19.92 31.09
C TYR A 296 2.85 -19.23 30.26
N ALA A 297 2.78 -17.90 30.17
CA ALA A 297 3.82 -17.07 29.56
C ALA A 297 4.60 -16.27 30.62
N PRO A 298 5.76 -15.66 30.27
CA PRO A 298 6.52 -14.79 31.16
C PRO A 298 5.71 -13.59 31.69
N ILE A 299 6.21 -12.98 32.76
CA ILE A 299 5.67 -11.76 33.37
C ILE A 299 6.82 -10.76 33.49
N ALA A 300 6.63 -9.52 33.04
CA ALA A 300 7.57 -8.43 33.33
C ALA A 300 7.11 -7.65 34.57
N LEU A 301 8.05 -7.31 35.46
CA LEU A 301 7.81 -6.51 36.65
C LEU A 301 8.64 -5.22 36.63
N SER A 302 8.08 -4.15 37.17
CA SER A 302 8.82 -2.94 37.55
C SER A 302 8.46 -2.57 38.99
N VAL A 303 9.43 -2.04 39.74
CA VAL A 303 9.24 -1.57 41.11
C VAL A 303 9.74 -0.14 41.22
N LYS A 304 8.85 0.77 41.66
CA LYS A 304 9.06 2.22 41.63
C LYS A 304 8.20 2.89 42.70
N ASP A 305 8.76 3.81 43.47
CA ASP A 305 8.04 4.70 44.39
C ASP A 305 7.01 4.01 45.33
N ASN A 306 7.39 2.87 45.92
CA ASN A 306 6.55 1.96 46.73
C ASN A 306 5.38 1.28 45.98
N TRP A 307 5.50 1.07 44.67
CA TRP A 307 4.56 0.28 43.85
C TRP A 307 5.27 -0.80 43.03
N LEU A 308 4.53 -1.88 42.77
CA LEU A 308 4.87 -2.97 41.87
C LEU A 308 3.91 -2.95 40.68
N SER A 309 4.43 -2.73 39.48
CA SER A 309 3.67 -2.93 38.23
C SER A 309 4.01 -4.30 37.64
N LEU A 310 3.01 -5.15 37.43
CA LEU A 310 3.12 -6.47 36.80
C LEU A 310 2.47 -6.44 35.42
N ASN A 311 3.20 -6.76 34.36
CA ASN A 311 2.65 -7.03 33.04
C ASN A 311 2.44 -8.54 32.88
N SER A 312 1.19 -8.96 33.02
CA SER A 312 0.70 -10.34 32.93
C SER A 312 -0.24 -10.56 31.73
N ALA A 313 -0.15 -9.69 30.71
CA ALA A 313 -1.20 -9.50 29.71
C ALA A 313 -1.57 -10.74 28.87
N ILE A 314 -0.66 -11.72 28.73
CA ILE A 314 -0.96 -13.07 28.19
C ILE A 314 -0.63 -14.22 29.17
N SER A 315 -0.18 -13.89 30.38
CA SER A 315 0.50 -14.81 31.28
C SER A 315 -0.44 -15.68 32.10
N PHE A 316 -1.65 -15.18 32.40
CA PHE A 316 -2.71 -15.93 33.07
C PHE A 316 -3.78 -16.39 32.06
N PRO A 317 -4.15 -17.69 32.05
CA PRO A 317 -5.13 -18.22 31.12
C PRO A 317 -6.59 -17.93 31.53
N HIS A 318 -7.51 -18.05 30.58
CA HIS A 318 -8.95 -18.16 30.81
C HIS A 318 -9.33 -19.62 31.11
N GLN A 319 -10.43 -19.86 31.82
CA GLN A 319 -10.86 -21.24 32.09
C GLN A 319 -11.34 -21.91 30.80
N ASN A 320 -12.31 -21.30 30.10
CA ASN A 320 -13.00 -21.90 28.95
C ASN A 320 -13.79 -20.88 28.12
N TYR A 321 -14.45 -21.38 27.07
CA TYR A 321 -15.39 -20.64 26.22
C TYR A 321 -16.81 -20.66 26.83
N GLU A 322 -17.46 -19.51 26.94
CA GLU A 322 -18.84 -19.39 27.43
C GLU A 322 -19.91 -19.51 26.33
N GLN A 323 -19.50 -19.63 25.06
CA GLN A 323 -20.38 -19.64 23.89
C GLN A 323 -20.21 -20.89 23.03
N ALA A 324 -21.29 -21.30 22.38
CA ALA A 324 -21.24 -22.33 21.34
C ALA A 324 -20.49 -21.81 20.10
N ILE A 325 -19.79 -22.73 19.43
CA ILE A 325 -18.78 -22.43 18.40
C ILE A 325 -19.10 -23.21 17.11
N PRO A 326 -19.02 -22.59 15.92
CA PRO A 326 -18.61 -21.21 15.64
C PRO A 326 -19.69 -20.17 16.00
N VAL A 327 -19.26 -18.94 16.28
CA VAL A 327 -20.16 -17.82 16.58
C VAL A 327 -20.80 -17.31 15.28
N GLN A 328 -22.13 -17.16 15.25
CA GLN A 328 -22.88 -16.84 14.02
C GLN A 328 -22.50 -15.50 13.35
N ASN A 329 -21.90 -14.56 14.09
CA ASN A 329 -21.43 -13.28 13.56
C ASN A 329 -19.94 -13.29 13.15
N GLY A 330 -19.25 -14.43 13.28
CA GLY A 330 -17.82 -14.58 12.97
C GLY A 330 -16.86 -13.94 13.97
N MET A 331 -17.34 -13.39 15.09
CA MET A 331 -16.51 -12.75 16.11
C MET A 331 -15.81 -13.81 17.01
N PRO A 332 -14.78 -13.41 17.80
CA PRO A 332 -14.22 -14.28 18.83
C PRO A 332 -15.32 -14.81 19.79
N PRO A 333 -15.31 -16.11 20.13
CA PRO A 333 -16.23 -16.65 21.13
C PRO A 333 -15.90 -16.09 22.52
N ALA A 334 -16.92 -15.66 23.28
CA ALA A 334 -16.69 -15.11 24.61
C ALA A 334 -15.97 -16.11 25.53
N LEU A 335 -14.92 -15.65 26.22
CA LEU A 335 -14.18 -16.40 27.23
C LEU A 335 -14.70 -16.05 28.62
N SER A 336 -14.62 -17.02 29.54
CA SER A 336 -14.86 -16.80 30.96
C SER A 336 -13.75 -15.96 31.61
N GLY A 337 -13.85 -15.68 32.91
CA GLY A 337 -12.79 -14.99 33.66
C GLY A 337 -11.44 -15.73 33.63
N LYS A 338 -10.36 -15.07 34.09
CA LYS A 338 -9.10 -15.80 34.27
C LYS A 338 -9.26 -16.94 35.27
N VAL A 339 -8.49 -17.99 35.06
CA VAL A 339 -8.34 -19.10 36.01
C VAL A 339 -7.95 -18.54 37.37
N ASN A 340 -8.70 -18.92 38.42
CA ASN A 340 -8.35 -18.55 39.79
C ASN A 340 -7.16 -19.40 40.26
N LEU A 341 -6.03 -18.74 40.50
CA LEU A 341 -4.77 -19.34 40.95
C LEU A 341 -4.57 -19.20 42.48
N GLY A 342 -5.56 -18.64 43.18
CA GLY A 342 -5.44 -18.21 44.57
C GLY A 342 -4.73 -16.86 44.71
N ASP A 343 -4.26 -16.55 45.91
CA ASP A 343 -3.37 -15.41 46.14
C ASP A 343 -2.01 -15.66 45.47
N LEU A 344 -1.51 -14.69 44.71
CA LEU A 344 -0.18 -14.75 44.09
C LEU A 344 0.82 -14.04 45.00
N TYR A 345 1.82 -14.76 45.50
CA TYR A 345 2.81 -14.23 46.44
C TYR A 345 4.10 -13.89 45.71
N LEU A 346 4.42 -12.60 45.58
CA LEU A 346 5.76 -12.18 45.17
C LEU A 346 6.72 -12.37 46.33
N LYS A 347 7.74 -13.21 46.13
CA LYS A 347 8.73 -13.58 47.14
C LYS A 347 10.14 -13.31 46.61
N SER A 348 11.05 -12.87 47.47
CA SER A 348 12.47 -12.90 47.16
C SER A 348 13.05 -14.31 47.37
N ASN A 349 14.29 -14.52 46.93
CA ASN A 349 14.99 -15.79 47.11
C ASN A 349 15.21 -16.17 48.60
N SER A 350 15.20 -15.20 49.52
CA SER A 350 15.24 -15.47 50.97
C SER A 350 13.89 -15.97 51.54
N GLY A 351 12.83 -16.00 50.73
CA GLY A 351 11.50 -16.48 51.11
C GLY A 351 10.58 -15.42 51.70
N GLN A 352 11.07 -14.19 51.89
CA GLN A 352 10.26 -13.04 52.32
C GLN A 352 9.16 -12.75 51.29
N VAL A 353 7.92 -12.65 51.76
CA VAL A 353 6.79 -12.14 50.97
C VAL A 353 6.88 -10.61 50.92
N LEU A 354 6.69 -10.06 49.72
CA LEU A 354 6.87 -8.63 49.42
C LEU A 354 5.57 -7.99 48.95
N ALA A 355 4.82 -8.71 48.11
CA ALA A 355 3.49 -8.36 47.65
C ALA A 355 2.60 -9.61 47.65
N VAL A 356 1.30 -9.39 47.79
CA VAL A 356 0.26 -10.40 47.54
C VAL A 356 -0.70 -9.79 46.53
N ILE A 357 -0.83 -10.40 45.36
CA ILE A 357 -1.82 -10.02 44.34
C ILE A 357 -3.02 -10.94 44.52
N GLN A 358 -4.18 -10.37 44.78
CA GLN A 358 -5.40 -11.11 45.10
C GLN A 358 -6.13 -11.54 43.81
N PRO A 359 -6.97 -12.59 43.85
CA PRO A 359 -7.79 -13.03 42.73
C PRO A 359 -8.56 -11.91 42.01
N GLN A 360 -9.07 -10.93 42.75
CA GLN A 360 -9.83 -9.80 42.18
C GLN A 360 -8.97 -8.90 41.25
N ASP A 361 -7.66 -8.83 41.48
CA ASP A 361 -6.75 -7.90 40.79
C ASP A 361 -6.37 -8.42 39.39
N TYR A 362 -6.41 -9.75 39.17
CA TYR A 362 -6.04 -10.40 37.92
C TYR A 362 -7.18 -11.15 37.20
N ILE A 363 -8.26 -11.55 37.89
CA ILE A 363 -9.36 -12.29 37.24
C ILE A 363 -10.14 -11.44 36.23
N ASN A 364 -10.33 -10.14 36.51
CA ASN A 364 -10.98 -9.21 35.58
C ASN A 364 -9.99 -8.13 35.11
N ASN A 365 -9.47 -8.32 33.90
CA ASN A 365 -8.49 -7.41 33.29
C ASN A 365 -9.11 -6.33 32.36
N HIS A 366 -10.43 -6.05 32.46
CA HIS A 366 -11.12 -5.15 31.53
C HIS A 366 -10.54 -3.73 31.52
N LEU A 367 -10.29 -3.17 32.70
CA LEU A 367 -9.82 -1.79 32.88
C LEU A 367 -8.30 -1.62 32.83
N ASN A 368 -7.53 -2.71 32.72
CA ASN A 368 -6.07 -2.67 32.89
C ASN A 368 -5.27 -3.46 31.84
N ALA A 369 -5.95 -4.17 30.92
CA ALA A 369 -5.36 -5.00 29.88
C ALA A 369 -4.32 -6.05 30.37
N GLY A 370 -4.35 -6.39 31.67
CA GLY A 370 -3.41 -7.31 32.31
C GLY A 370 -2.09 -6.67 32.77
N VAL A 371 -2.00 -5.33 32.78
CA VAL A 371 -0.98 -4.60 33.55
C VAL A 371 -1.59 -4.23 34.90
N ILE A 372 -1.04 -4.76 35.99
CA ILE A 372 -1.62 -4.69 37.34
C ILE A 372 -0.65 -3.90 38.22
N ASP A 373 -1.12 -2.84 38.89
CA ASP A 373 -0.31 -2.09 39.86
C ASP A 373 -0.73 -2.41 41.30
N ILE A 374 0.23 -2.79 42.15
CA ILE A 374 0.02 -3.25 43.54
C ILE A 374 0.89 -2.42 44.49
N PRO A 375 0.35 -1.92 45.62
CA PRO A 375 1.14 -1.17 46.58
C PRO A 375 2.12 -2.09 47.32
N LEU A 376 3.35 -1.62 47.52
CA LEU A 376 4.36 -2.30 48.31
C LEU A 376 4.47 -1.67 49.72
N PRO A 377 4.79 -2.46 50.75
CA PRO A 377 5.32 -1.92 52.00
C PRO A 377 6.70 -1.28 51.76
N ASP A 378 7.19 -0.48 52.70
CA ASP A 378 8.56 0.03 52.67
C ASP A 378 9.57 -1.13 52.59
N ILE A 379 10.24 -1.23 51.43
CA ILE A 379 11.19 -2.29 51.10
C ILE A 379 12.63 -1.84 51.41
N ASP A 380 13.41 -2.73 52.03
CA ASP A 380 14.86 -2.54 52.21
C ASP A 380 15.54 -2.41 50.83
N ALA A 381 16.47 -1.48 50.66
CA ALA A 381 17.25 -1.33 49.42
C ALA A 381 17.93 -2.63 48.95
N GLN A 382 18.22 -3.56 49.86
CA GLN A 382 18.70 -4.91 49.55
C GLN A 382 17.73 -5.74 48.69
N PHE A 383 16.44 -5.41 48.63
CA PHE A 383 15.44 -6.05 47.77
C PHE A 383 15.82 -6.01 46.29
N HIS A 384 16.35 -4.88 45.81
CA HIS A 384 16.80 -4.72 44.43
C HIS A 384 17.98 -5.66 44.10
N GLN A 385 18.68 -6.17 45.11
CA GLN A 385 19.78 -7.12 45.00
C GLN A 385 19.38 -8.58 45.30
N GLN A 386 18.08 -8.92 45.32
CA GLN A 386 17.59 -10.29 45.48
C GLN A 386 16.74 -10.73 44.28
N SER A 387 17.02 -11.92 43.72
CA SER A 387 16.18 -12.58 42.71
C SER A 387 14.77 -12.84 43.24
N LEU A 388 13.77 -12.75 42.37
CA LEU A 388 12.35 -12.87 42.71
C LEU A 388 11.71 -14.15 42.15
N LYS A 389 10.56 -14.50 42.74
CA LYS A 389 9.62 -15.47 42.19
C LYS A 389 8.20 -15.11 42.57
N LEU A 390 7.25 -15.39 41.68
CA LEU A 390 5.81 -15.25 41.91
C LEU A 390 5.23 -16.64 42.09
N CYS A 391 4.75 -16.96 43.29
CA CYS A 391 4.19 -18.29 43.61
C CYS A 391 2.67 -18.22 43.74
N SER A 392 1.95 -19.12 43.07
CA SER A 392 0.55 -19.44 43.33
C SER A 392 0.40 -20.80 44.03
N GLU A 393 -0.82 -21.29 44.25
CA GLU A 393 -1.03 -22.68 44.71
C GLU A 393 -0.80 -23.72 43.59
N ARG A 394 -0.85 -23.30 42.31
CA ARG A 394 -0.78 -24.21 41.15
C ARG A 394 0.55 -24.15 40.38
N HIS A 395 1.33 -23.09 40.53
CA HIS A 395 2.44 -22.75 39.62
C HIS A 395 3.41 -21.72 40.23
N THR A 396 4.67 -21.65 39.74
CA THR A 396 5.61 -20.56 40.08
C THR A 396 6.33 -20.01 38.85
N TRP A 397 6.44 -18.67 38.79
CA TRP A 397 7.35 -17.96 37.88
C TRP A 397 8.63 -17.57 38.63
N TYR A 398 9.79 -17.76 38.01
CA TYR A 398 11.13 -17.48 38.56
C TYR A 398 11.85 -16.41 37.72
N GLU A 399 12.56 -15.48 38.35
CA GLU A 399 13.32 -14.46 37.63
C GLU A 399 14.54 -15.05 36.89
N SER A 400 14.69 -14.75 35.60
CA SER A 400 16.00 -14.80 34.94
C SER A 400 16.80 -13.59 35.44
N ASP A 401 17.78 -13.83 36.30
CA ASP A 401 18.62 -12.78 36.92
C ASP A 401 19.28 -11.86 35.88
N TRP A 402 19.61 -12.43 34.71
CA TRP A 402 19.97 -11.71 33.48
C TRP A 402 18.86 -11.86 32.44
N TYR A 403 18.42 -10.74 31.86
CA TYR A 403 17.57 -10.72 30.67
C TYR A 403 18.36 -10.09 29.52
N ILE A 404 18.62 -10.88 28.48
CA ILE A 404 19.41 -10.47 27.32
C ILE A 404 18.65 -10.84 26.06
N GLN A 405 18.52 -9.90 25.12
CA GLN A 405 17.68 -10.07 23.94
C GLN A 405 18.12 -9.13 22.81
N ALA A 406 17.89 -9.54 21.55
CA ALA A 406 18.07 -8.69 20.39
C ALA A 406 16.90 -7.71 20.22
N GLU A 407 17.20 -6.45 19.87
CA GLU A 407 16.16 -5.46 19.58
C GLU A 407 15.28 -5.90 18.41
N GLN A 408 15.84 -6.50 17.35
CA GLN A 408 15.03 -7.29 16.40
C GLN A 408 15.39 -8.77 16.50
N HIS A 409 14.42 -9.59 16.92
CA HIS A 409 14.60 -11.03 17.15
C HIS A 409 13.93 -11.93 16.11
N ILE A 410 13.22 -11.37 15.12
CA ILE A 410 12.72 -12.11 13.95
C ILE A 410 13.18 -11.36 12.71
N LEU A 411 13.94 -12.03 11.85
CA LEU A 411 14.54 -11.44 10.65
C LEU A 411 14.65 -12.45 9.49
N SER A 412 14.88 -11.92 8.29
CA SER A 412 15.28 -12.71 7.12
C SER A 412 16.55 -12.12 6.49
N MET A 413 17.42 -12.98 5.98
CA MET A 413 18.74 -12.66 5.42
C MET A 413 18.90 -13.31 4.04
N GLU A 414 19.66 -12.70 3.13
CA GLU A 414 20.01 -13.33 1.85
C GLU A 414 20.96 -14.54 2.06
N SER A 415 20.94 -15.52 1.16
CA SER A 415 21.99 -16.55 1.07
C SER A 415 23.34 -15.93 0.64
N PRO A 416 24.50 -16.51 1.03
CA PRO A 416 25.81 -15.99 0.65
C PRO A 416 26.11 -16.26 -0.83
N ASN A 417 26.53 -15.25 -1.59
CA ASN A 417 26.90 -15.42 -2.99
C ASN A 417 28.31 -16.06 -3.08
N LYS A 418 28.32 -17.38 -3.23
CA LYS A 418 29.51 -18.23 -3.27
C LYS A 418 30.40 -17.98 -4.49
N GLU A 419 29.80 -17.65 -5.64
CA GLU A 419 30.53 -17.45 -6.90
C GLU A 419 31.34 -16.16 -6.88
N LEU A 420 30.76 -15.07 -6.36
CA LEU A 420 31.44 -13.79 -6.16
C LEU A 420 32.22 -13.71 -4.82
N ASN A 421 32.21 -14.77 -4.01
CA ASN A 421 32.77 -14.81 -2.64
C ASN A 421 32.28 -13.65 -1.76
N LYS A 422 31.01 -13.24 -1.92
CA LYS A 422 30.37 -12.16 -1.16
C LYS A 422 29.51 -12.78 -0.04
N PRO A 423 29.92 -12.70 1.23
CA PRO A 423 29.10 -13.16 2.35
C PRO A 423 27.84 -12.29 2.50
N SER A 424 26.84 -12.85 3.16
CA SER A 424 25.63 -12.13 3.58
C SER A 424 25.66 -12.05 5.10
N THR A 425 25.81 -10.83 5.63
CA THR A 425 26.05 -10.57 7.05
C THR A 425 25.10 -9.49 7.55
N GLN A 426 24.45 -9.72 8.69
CA GLN A 426 23.55 -8.76 9.33
C GLN A 426 23.96 -8.54 10.80
N SER A 427 24.01 -7.27 11.20
CA SER A 427 24.30 -6.86 12.58
C SER A 427 23.00 -6.69 13.36
N LEU A 428 22.91 -7.28 14.56
CA LEU A 428 21.79 -7.10 15.49
C LEU A 428 22.22 -6.30 16.71
N ASP A 429 21.45 -5.28 17.08
CA ASP A 429 21.58 -4.58 18.36
C ASP A 429 21.09 -5.49 19.50
N ILE A 430 21.95 -5.69 20.50
CA ILE A 430 21.69 -6.54 21.68
C ILE A 430 21.52 -5.65 22.91
N ARG A 431 20.54 -5.97 23.76
CA ARG A 431 20.28 -5.31 25.04
C ARG A 431 20.42 -6.29 26.20
N SER A 432 21.15 -5.91 27.25
CA SER A 432 21.36 -6.73 28.45
C SER A 432 20.97 -6.00 29.73
N TYR A 433 20.15 -6.65 30.55
CA TYR A 433 19.65 -6.15 31.82
C TYR A 433 19.96 -7.17 32.93
N TYR A 434 20.52 -6.69 34.05
CA TYR A 434 20.62 -7.46 35.29
C TYR A 434 19.47 -7.03 36.22
N ARG A 435 18.55 -7.96 36.52
CA ARG A 435 17.38 -7.72 37.39
C ARG A 435 16.59 -6.45 37.04
N GLY A 436 16.41 -6.22 35.74
CA GLY A 436 15.65 -5.10 35.17
C GLY A 436 16.43 -3.80 34.94
N GLU A 437 17.67 -3.69 35.43
CA GLU A 437 18.54 -2.53 35.22
C GLU A 437 19.60 -2.84 34.14
N PRO A 438 19.92 -1.93 33.19
CA PRO A 438 20.95 -2.17 32.17
C PRO A 438 22.32 -2.43 32.79
N ALA A 439 23.04 -3.42 32.25
CA ALA A 439 24.34 -3.81 32.77
C ALA A 439 25.23 -4.48 31.70
N SER A 440 26.54 -4.26 31.81
CA SER A 440 27.57 -4.83 30.93
C SER A 440 27.77 -6.33 31.15
N VAL A 441 27.98 -7.06 30.05
CA VAL A 441 28.35 -8.48 30.03
C VAL A 441 29.60 -8.62 29.15
N SER A 442 30.69 -9.12 29.72
CA SER A 442 31.99 -9.20 29.03
C SER A 442 32.25 -10.51 28.29
N GLN A 443 31.38 -11.52 28.44
CA GLN A 443 31.49 -12.79 27.71
C GLN A 443 30.17 -13.58 27.73
N LEU A 444 29.17 -13.19 26.95
CA LEU A 444 27.93 -13.95 26.81
C LEU A 444 28.06 -15.01 25.71
N ALA A 445 27.87 -16.29 26.02
CA ALA A 445 27.90 -17.36 25.02
C ALA A 445 26.72 -17.27 24.02
N THR A 446 26.98 -17.54 22.75
CA THR A 446 25.95 -17.67 21.70
C THR A 446 25.74 -19.13 21.31
N HIS A 447 24.51 -19.51 21.00
CA HIS A 447 24.14 -20.89 20.67
C HIS A 447 23.23 -20.97 19.44
N VAL A 448 23.81 -21.39 18.30
CA VAL A 448 23.07 -21.68 17.06
C VAL A 448 22.62 -23.14 17.05
N LEU A 449 21.32 -23.40 16.86
CA LEU A 449 20.79 -24.77 16.76
C LEU A 449 20.94 -25.40 15.37
N THR A 450 21.06 -24.58 14.32
CA THR A 450 21.20 -25.01 12.92
C THR A 450 22.55 -24.58 12.33
N PRO A 451 23.66 -25.26 12.69
CA PRO A 451 25.03 -24.81 12.40
C PRO A 451 25.44 -24.83 10.91
N ASN A 452 24.55 -25.25 10.02
CA ASN A 452 24.73 -25.21 8.56
C ASN A 452 23.98 -24.04 7.90
N THR A 453 23.18 -23.27 8.66
CA THR A 453 22.31 -22.20 8.14
C THR A 453 22.89 -20.82 8.46
N VAL A 454 23.42 -20.62 9.67
CA VAL A 454 24.05 -19.36 10.11
C VAL A 454 25.29 -19.60 10.99
N ALA A 455 26.19 -18.62 11.00
CA ALA A 455 27.30 -18.49 11.95
C ALA A 455 27.24 -17.11 12.63
N CYS A 456 27.85 -16.99 13.81
CA CYS A 456 28.07 -15.72 14.50
C CYS A 456 29.28 -15.86 15.46
N SER A 457 29.72 -14.75 16.07
CA SER A 457 30.74 -14.80 17.12
C SER A 457 30.29 -15.69 18.29
N PRO A 458 31.14 -16.61 18.81
CA PRO A 458 30.77 -17.54 19.88
C PRO A 458 30.52 -16.85 21.23
N PHE A 459 30.93 -15.60 21.35
CA PHE A 459 30.63 -14.71 22.47
C PHE A 459 30.19 -13.34 21.95
N VAL A 460 29.32 -12.67 22.71
CA VAL A 460 28.96 -11.25 22.53
C VAL A 460 29.23 -10.47 23.82
N GLU A 461 29.55 -9.19 23.65
CA GLU A 461 29.84 -8.24 24.74
C GLU A 461 28.84 -7.07 24.71
N THR A 462 28.58 -6.48 25.88
CA THR A 462 27.73 -5.27 26.02
C THR A 462 28.38 -4.21 26.90
N ASP A 463 28.14 -2.94 26.59
CA ASP A 463 28.63 -1.77 27.33
C ASP A 463 27.94 -1.61 28.69
N ASP A 464 28.42 -0.65 29.51
CA ASP A 464 27.87 -0.40 30.85
C ASP A 464 26.41 0.11 30.85
N ASN A 465 25.89 0.52 29.69
CA ASN A 465 24.47 0.85 29.48
C ASN A 465 23.67 -0.37 28.97
N GLY A 466 24.27 -1.57 28.97
CA GLY A 466 23.70 -2.81 28.47
C GLY A 466 23.48 -2.83 26.95
N ARG A 467 24.34 -2.21 26.15
CA ARG A 467 24.22 -2.12 24.67
C ARG A 467 25.37 -2.86 24.01
N GLY A 468 25.06 -3.77 23.08
CA GLY A 468 26.05 -4.50 22.30
C GLY A 468 25.58 -4.74 20.87
N LYS A 469 26.42 -5.41 20.07
CA LYS A 469 26.09 -5.85 18.71
C LYS A 469 26.54 -7.28 18.47
N LEU A 470 25.76 -8.04 17.72
CA LEU A 470 26.13 -9.36 17.24
C LEU A 470 25.99 -9.42 15.71
N ASP A 471 27.10 -9.64 15.02
CA ASP A 471 27.11 -9.89 13.59
C ASP A 471 26.85 -11.39 13.32
N ILE A 472 25.92 -11.65 12.41
CA ILE A 472 25.48 -12.97 11.99
C ILE A 472 25.76 -13.10 10.48
N GLU A 473 26.40 -14.20 10.08
CA GLU A 473 26.69 -14.55 8.69
C GLU A 473 25.81 -15.73 8.26
N SER A 474 25.21 -15.69 7.07
CA SER A 474 24.46 -16.83 6.54
C SER A 474 25.37 -17.82 5.79
N LEU A 475 25.08 -19.11 5.96
CA LEU A 475 25.84 -20.23 5.39
C LEU A 475 25.06 -20.97 4.29
N GLY A 476 23.73 -20.99 4.41
CA GLY A 476 22.82 -21.60 3.44
C GLY A 476 21.35 -21.36 3.80
N ALA A 477 20.47 -21.50 2.81
CA ALA A 477 19.04 -21.23 2.92
C ALA A 477 18.30 -22.09 3.96
N GLY A 478 17.19 -21.56 4.48
CA GLY A 478 16.34 -22.21 5.49
C GLY A 478 16.24 -21.45 6.80
N SER A 479 15.55 -22.04 7.78
CA SER A 479 15.30 -21.42 9.09
C SER A 479 16.40 -21.72 10.11
N ALA A 480 16.64 -20.78 11.02
CA ALA A 480 17.61 -20.90 12.11
C ALA A 480 17.12 -20.26 13.41
N GLU A 481 17.59 -20.83 14.52
CA GLU A 481 17.39 -20.34 15.88
C GLU A 481 18.74 -20.10 16.55
N LEU A 482 18.91 -18.89 17.08
CA LEU A 482 20.09 -18.40 17.78
C LEU A 482 19.69 -17.93 19.18
N PHE A 483 20.35 -18.47 20.21
CA PHE A 483 20.14 -18.09 21.61
C PHE A 483 21.33 -17.30 22.17
N LEU A 484 21.03 -16.42 23.12
CA LEU A 484 21.97 -15.49 23.77
C LEU A 484 22.05 -15.83 25.27
N GLY A 485 22.99 -16.69 25.64
CA GLY A 485 23.09 -17.26 26.99
C GLY A 485 22.03 -18.34 27.25
N GLU A 486 21.02 -18.01 28.06
CA GLU A 486 19.97 -18.96 28.43
C GLU A 486 19.09 -19.35 27.22
N PHE A 487 18.62 -20.60 27.17
CA PHE A 487 17.81 -21.13 26.07
C PHE A 487 16.34 -20.66 26.11
N TYR A 488 16.12 -19.34 26.11
CA TYR A 488 14.80 -18.72 26.15
C TYR A 488 14.66 -17.63 25.07
N SER A 489 13.51 -17.59 24.38
CA SER A 489 13.15 -16.54 23.41
C SER A 489 14.23 -16.34 22.31
N PRO A 490 14.42 -17.32 21.40
CA PRO A 490 15.47 -17.28 20.39
C PRO A 490 15.30 -16.12 19.41
N VAL A 491 16.44 -15.68 18.86
CA VAL A 491 16.50 -14.93 17.61
C VAL A 491 16.20 -15.91 16.47
N GLN A 492 15.07 -15.70 15.80
CA GLN A 492 14.60 -16.47 14.65
C GLN A 492 15.08 -15.82 13.34
N ILE A 493 15.74 -16.59 12.49
CA ILE A 493 16.37 -16.11 11.26
C ILE A 493 15.90 -17.00 10.11
N ARG A 494 15.37 -16.42 9.02
CA ARG A 494 15.13 -17.15 7.76
C ARG A 494 16.14 -16.71 6.71
N VAL A 495 17.08 -17.59 6.36
CA VAL A 495 17.96 -17.39 5.22
C VAL A 495 17.19 -17.74 3.95
N LEU A 496 17.13 -16.80 3.01
CA LEU A 496 16.39 -16.92 1.76
C LEU A 496 17.13 -17.84 0.77
N ALA A 497 16.41 -18.27 -0.28
CA ALA A 497 16.91 -19.22 -1.27
C ALA A 497 18.19 -18.75 -2.00
N ASP A 498 19.03 -19.72 -2.39
CA ASP A 498 20.36 -19.50 -2.96
C ASP A 498 20.31 -19.41 -4.50
N ASP A 499 19.50 -18.47 -5.01
CA ASP A 499 19.20 -18.32 -6.43
C ASP A 499 20.22 -17.44 -7.18
N TRP A 500 21.41 -17.18 -6.61
CA TRP A 500 22.42 -16.27 -7.17
C TRP A 500 22.84 -16.58 -8.61
N ALA A 501 22.79 -17.84 -9.04
CA ALA A 501 23.07 -18.23 -10.43
C ALA A 501 22.08 -17.61 -11.45
N LEU A 502 20.88 -17.20 -11.04
CA LEU A 502 19.94 -16.47 -11.90
C LEU A 502 20.32 -14.99 -12.10
N ALA A 503 21.16 -14.43 -11.22
CA ALA A 503 21.58 -13.03 -11.30
C ALA A 503 22.40 -12.71 -12.55
N ASP A 504 23.09 -13.70 -13.12
CA ASP A 504 23.89 -13.57 -14.35
C ASP A 504 23.05 -13.73 -15.64
N THR A 505 21.74 -14.05 -15.54
CA THR A 505 20.86 -14.14 -16.72
C THR A 505 20.85 -12.80 -17.50
N PRO A 506 21.21 -12.78 -18.79
CA PRO A 506 21.13 -11.56 -19.61
C PRO A 506 19.72 -10.97 -19.58
N THR A 507 19.62 -9.64 -19.46
CA THR A 507 18.35 -8.92 -19.30
C THR A 507 17.35 -9.31 -20.38
N GLU A 508 17.79 -9.37 -21.63
CA GLU A 508 17.03 -9.71 -22.83
C GLU A 508 16.45 -11.15 -22.85
N LEU A 509 16.87 -12.02 -21.93
CA LEU A 509 16.33 -13.38 -21.76
C LEU A 509 15.33 -13.49 -20.59
N VAL A 510 15.19 -12.45 -19.77
CA VAL A 510 14.22 -12.40 -18.67
C VAL A 510 12.86 -11.92 -19.19
N ASP A 511 12.24 -12.76 -20.02
CA ASP A 511 10.88 -12.54 -20.50
C ASP A 511 9.81 -13.01 -19.49
N TYR A 512 8.54 -12.92 -19.87
CA TYR A 512 7.43 -13.38 -19.03
C TYR A 512 7.52 -14.88 -18.70
N ASP A 513 7.86 -15.71 -19.68
CA ASP A 513 7.82 -17.17 -19.55
C ASP A 513 8.98 -17.64 -18.65
N PHE A 514 10.14 -16.99 -18.75
CA PHE A 514 11.24 -17.11 -17.79
C PHE A 514 10.83 -16.68 -16.38
N LEU A 515 10.33 -15.45 -16.21
CA LEU A 515 10.03 -14.89 -14.88
C LEU A 515 8.87 -15.61 -14.20
N TYR A 516 7.87 -16.10 -14.95
CA TYR A 516 6.81 -16.95 -14.42
C TYR A 516 7.39 -18.29 -13.92
N THR A 517 8.18 -18.97 -14.74
CA THR A 517 8.76 -20.28 -14.42
C THR A 517 9.68 -20.24 -13.19
N HIS A 518 10.54 -19.22 -13.09
CA HIS A 518 11.55 -19.13 -12.05
C HIS A 518 11.10 -18.40 -10.79
N VAL A 519 10.07 -17.54 -10.85
CA VAL A 519 9.67 -16.69 -9.71
C VAL A 519 8.16 -16.67 -9.48
N MET A 520 7.33 -16.27 -10.46
CA MET A 520 5.92 -16.00 -10.17
C MET A 520 5.09 -17.25 -9.85
N ALA A 521 5.41 -18.40 -10.46
CA ALA A 521 4.64 -19.63 -10.30
C ALA A 521 4.55 -20.10 -8.84
N TYR A 522 5.61 -19.95 -8.04
CA TYR A 522 5.56 -20.24 -6.61
C TYR A 522 4.46 -19.45 -5.91
N TYR A 523 4.39 -18.14 -6.17
CA TYR A 523 3.44 -17.26 -5.53
C TYR A 523 1.99 -17.51 -6.01
N GLU A 524 1.79 -17.87 -7.29
CA GLU A 524 0.48 -18.28 -7.82
C GLU A 524 -0.01 -19.61 -7.22
N LEU A 525 0.91 -20.52 -6.87
CA LEU A 525 0.60 -21.83 -6.27
C LEU A 525 0.23 -21.75 -4.78
N PHE A 526 0.89 -20.88 -4.00
CA PHE A 526 0.65 -20.76 -2.55
C PHE A 526 -0.22 -19.57 -2.12
N TYR A 527 -0.36 -18.54 -2.96
CA TYR A 527 -1.12 -17.33 -2.65
C TYR A 527 -2.23 -17.07 -3.70
N PRO A 528 -3.23 -17.99 -3.82
CA PRO A 528 -4.30 -17.90 -4.83
C PRO A 528 -5.18 -16.64 -4.76
N PHE A 529 -5.08 -15.85 -3.67
CA PHE A 529 -5.71 -14.54 -3.60
C PHE A 529 -5.25 -13.60 -4.71
N MET A 530 -4.05 -13.81 -5.28
CA MET A 530 -3.56 -13.05 -6.44
C MET A 530 -4.50 -13.26 -7.64
N THR A 531 -4.75 -14.53 -7.98
CA THR A 531 -5.70 -14.95 -9.02
C THR A 531 -7.11 -14.40 -8.78
N GLU A 532 -7.59 -14.45 -7.54
CA GLU A 532 -8.98 -14.12 -7.17
C GLU A 532 -9.25 -12.61 -6.97
N ALA A 533 -8.27 -11.82 -6.51
CA ALA A 533 -8.50 -10.48 -5.98
C ALA A 533 -7.46 -9.41 -6.39
N VAL A 534 -6.47 -9.75 -7.22
CA VAL A 534 -5.49 -8.80 -7.78
C VAL A 534 -5.41 -9.00 -9.30
N PHE A 535 -4.58 -9.94 -9.74
CA PHE A 535 -4.64 -10.61 -11.02
C PHE A 535 -3.80 -11.90 -10.97
N SER A 536 -4.15 -12.89 -11.79
CA SER A 536 -3.34 -14.10 -11.95
C SER A 536 -1.99 -13.76 -12.58
N MET A 537 -0.91 -14.21 -11.97
CA MET A 537 0.43 -14.09 -12.55
C MET A 537 0.64 -15.06 -13.73
N ALA A 538 -0.29 -15.99 -13.96
CA ALA A 538 -0.34 -16.82 -15.18
C ALA A 538 -0.96 -16.07 -16.40
N ASP A 539 -1.35 -14.80 -16.24
CA ASP A 539 -1.85 -13.95 -17.33
C ASP A 539 -0.75 -12.99 -17.84
N LYS A 540 -0.09 -13.42 -18.92
CA LYS A 540 0.99 -12.66 -19.59
C LYS A 540 0.61 -11.22 -19.93
N CYS A 541 -0.62 -10.98 -20.41
CA CYS A 541 -1.09 -9.66 -20.82
C CYS A 541 -1.15 -8.70 -19.62
N LYS A 542 -1.63 -9.19 -18.48
CA LYS A 542 -1.66 -8.40 -17.23
C LYS A 542 -0.27 -8.20 -16.65
N CYS A 543 0.59 -9.22 -16.65
CA CYS A 543 1.98 -9.09 -16.18
C CYS A 543 2.77 -8.06 -16.99
N GLU A 544 2.62 -8.03 -18.32
CA GLU A 544 3.24 -7.02 -19.18
C GLU A 544 2.65 -5.62 -18.94
N THR A 545 1.33 -5.51 -18.73
CA THR A 545 0.65 -4.24 -18.45
C THR A 545 1.07 -3.63 -17.09
N TYR A 546 1.26 -4.45 -16.06
CA TYR A 546 1.54 -4.01 -14.68
C TYR A 546 3.01 -4.12 -14.25
N ALA A 547 3.93 -4.44 -15.16
CA ALA A 547 5.34 -4.70 -14.83
C ALA A 547 6.01 -3.61 -13.95
N ARG A 548 5.75 -2.31 -14.21
CA ARG A 548 6.30 -1.20 -13.39
C ARG A 548 5.84 -1.28 -11.94
N LEU A 549 4.55 -1.54 -11.72
CA LEU A 549 3.96 -1.70 -10.39
C LEU A 549 4.47 -2.98 -9.72
N MET A 550 4.57 -4.09 -10.46
CA MET A 550 5.13 -5.35 -9.95
C MET A 550 6.56 -5.16 -9.43
N TRP A 551 7.42 -4.49 -10.18
CA TRP A 551 8.76 -4.13 -9.70
C TRP A 551 8.74 -3.16 -8.51
N GLN A 552 7.98 -2.07 -8.57
CA GLN A 552 7.91 -1.07 -7.47
C GLN A 552 7.47 -1.70 -6.14
N MET A 553 6.54 -2.66 -6.18
CA MET A 553 6.08 -3.37 -4.99
C MET A 553 7.11 -4.41 -4.49
N CYS A 554 7.98 -4.92 -5.37
CA CYS A 554 9.04 -5.89 -5.07
C CYS A 554 10.46 -5.28 -4.91
N ASP A 555 10.63 -3.95 -4.96
CA ASP A 555 11.93 -3.29 -4.77
C ASP A 555 12.43 -3.54 -3.33
N PRO A 556 13.64 -4.09 -3.11
CA PRO A 556 14.16 -4.41 -1.78
C PRO A 556 14.20 -3.23 -0.80
N LYS A 557 14.24 -1.97 -1.29
CA LYS A 557 14.13 -0.76 -0.44
C LYS A 557 12.81 -0.67 0.30
N ASN A 558 11.75 -1.29 -0.22
CA ASN A 558 10.40 -1.25 0.32
C ASN A 558 10.11 -2.42 1.29
N ARG A 559 11.07 -3.31 1.56
CA ARG A 559 10.89 -4.59 2.29
C ARG A 559 10.26 -4.44 3.68
N ASP A 560 10.52 -3.32 4.36
CA ASP A 560 9.96 -2.94 5.67
C ASP A 560 8.58 -2.24 5.56
N LYS A 561 8.18 -1.78 4.39
CA LYS A 561 6.90 -1.09 4.17
C LYS A 561 5.78 -2.10 4.02
N SER A 562 4.61 -1.83 4.61
CA SER A 562 3.52 -2.82 4.66
C SER A 562 3.01 -3.26 3.28
N TYR A 563 3.17 -2.42 2.25
CA TYR A 563 2.77 -2.70 0.87
C TYR A 563 3.74 -3.57 0.06
N TYR A 564 4.92 -3.94 0.58
CA TYR A 564 5.87 -4.81 -0.11
C TYR A 564 5.23 -6.12 -0.61
N MET A 565 5.59 -6.52 -1.82
CA MET A 565 5.26 -7.81 -2.43
C MET A 565 6.54 -8.64 -2.65
N PRO A 566 6.50 -9.96 -2.47
CA PRO A 566 5.41 -10.72 -1.88
C PRO A 566 5.24 -10.31 -0.40
N SER A 567 4.00 -10.21 0.06
CA SER A 567 3.73 -9.76 1.43
C SER A 567 4.26 -10.73 2.50
N THR A 568 4.74 -11.92 2.13
CA THR A 568 5.48 -12.86 2.99
C THR A 568 6.98 -12.56 3.13
N ARG A 569 7.53 -11.58 2.40
CA ARG A 569 8.95 -11.16 2.41
C ARG A 569 9.96 -12.28 2.03
N GLU A 570 9.51 -13.43 1.55
CA GLU A 570 10.37 -14.58 1.23
C GLU A 570 11.02 -14.56 -0.16
N MET A 571 10.97 -13.41 -0.84
CA MET A 571 11.67 -13.17 -2.11
C MET A 571 13.14 -12.80 -1.83
N PRO A 572 14.12 -13.53 -2.39
CA PRO A 572 15.54 -13.14 -2.39
C PRO A 572 15.78 -11.89 -3.26
N GLU A 573 16.86 -11.16 -2.99
CA GLU A 573 17.26 -9.97 -3.76
C GLU A 573 17.35 -10.25 -5.28
N VAL A 574 17.80 -11.46 -5.66
CA VAL A 574 17.94 -11.89 -7.05
C VAL A 574 16.59 -11.92 -7.78
N HIS A 575 15.53 -12.40 -7.14
CA HIS A 575 14.20 -12.46 -7.75
C HIS A 575 13.61 -11.06 -7.94
N SER A 576 13.84 -10.16 -6.98
CA SER A 576 13.61 -8.73 -7.16
C SER A 576 14.40 -8.17 -8.37
N GLN A 577 15.70 -8.47 -8.50
CA GLN A 577 16.50 -8.07 -9.67
C GLN A 577 15.98 -8.64 -11.01
N LEU A 578 15.38 -9.85 -11.01
CA LEU A 578 14.71 -10.40 -12.20
C LEU A 578 13.42 -9.63 -12.56
N PHE A 579 12.62 -9.18 -11.57
CA PHE A 579 11.51 -8.26 -11.83
C PHE A 579 11.99 -6.93 -12.43
N LEU A 580 13.15 -6.40 -12.00
CA LEU A 580 13.76 -5.23 -12.63
C LEU A 580 14.23 -5.53 -14.06
N LYS A 581 14.83 -6.69 -14.35
CA LYS A 581 15.24 -7.07 -15.72
C LYS A 581 14.04 -7.23 -16.66
N TYR A 582 12.99 -7.92 -16.21
CA TYR A 582 11.72 -8.03 -16.92
C TYR A 582 11.08 -6.64 -17.13
N LEU A 583 11.11 -5.78 -16.11
CA LEU A 583 10.70 -4.39 -16.27
C LEU A 583 11.56 -3.67 -17.31
N CYS A 584 12.88 -3.86 -17.32
CA CYS A 584 13.75 -3.25 -18.32
C CYS A 584 13.44 -3.75 -19.74
N ASN A 585 12.97 -4.98 -19.94
CA ASN A 585 12.45 -5.43 -21.24
C ASN A 585 11.13 -4.72 -21.58
N VAL A 586 10.17 -4.71 -20.66
CA VAL A 586 8.86 -4.04 -20.85
C VAL A 586 9.01 -2.51 -21.01
N GLU A 587 10.00 -1.89 -20.36
CA GLU A 587 10.33 -0.46 -20.45
C GLU A 587 11.39 -0.14 -21.51
N GLN A 588 12.10 -1.09 -22.12
CA GLN A 588 12.73 -0.81 -23.41
C GLN A 588 11.66 -0.44 -24.47
N SER A 589 10.38 -0.71 -24.18
CA SER A 589 9.21 -0.10 -24.84
C SER A 589 8.85 1.36 -24.44
N ALA A 590 9.35 2.01 -23.34
CA ALA A 590 8.94 3.36 -22.83
C ALA A 590 9.87 4.17 -21.81
N MET A 591 9.94 5.55 -21.79
CA MET A 591 10.25 6.57 -20.67
C MET A 591 11.18 7.86 -20.93
N PRO A 592 12.36 8.13 -20.29
CA PRO A 592 12.75 8.96 -19.05
C PRO A 592 12.97 10.58 -19.00
N ASN A 593 13.06 11.30 -17.81
CA ASN A 593 13.00 12.83 -17.42
C ASN A 593 14.37 13.56 -17.02
N ILE A 594 14.57 14.79 -16.40
CA ILE A 594 13.77 15.97 -15.82
C ILE A 594 14.53 17.34 -15.68
N LEU A 595 13.77 18.41 -15.30
CA LEU A 595 14.11 19.60 -14.41
C LEU A 595 15.06 20.70 -14.95
N PRO A 596 15.32 21.85 -14.25
CA PRO A 596 14.55 22.67 -13.25
C PRO A 596 14.49 24.20 -13.63
N ALA A 597 13.75 25.19 -13.07
CA ALA A 597 12.62 25.40 -12.13
C ALA A 597 12.48 26.96 -11.88
N ALA A 598 11.43 27.45 -11.19
CA ALA A 598 11.21 28.80 -10.57
C ALA A 598 11.16 30.07 -11.49
N GLN A 599 10.63 31.29 -11.15
CA GLN A 599 9.98 31.90 -9.95
C GLN A 599 8.94 33.05 -10.30
N SER A 600 8.73 34.10 -9.45
CA SER A 600 7.50 34.96 -9.26
C SER A 600 7.18 36.13 -10.27
N GLU A 601 6.12 37.01 -10.20
CA GLU A 601 5.10 37.42 -9.17
C GLU A 601 3.86 38.24 -9.70
N ALA A 602 2.67 38.20 -9.05
CA ALA A 602 1.23 38.38 -9.49
C ALA A 602 0.47 39.75 -9.76
N LYS A 603 -0.71 39.71 -10.47
CA LYS A 603 -2.13 40.04 -9.97
C LYS A 603 -3.28 40.37 -11.02
N ILE A 604 -4.53 39.84 -10.86
CA ILE A 604 -5.76 39.99 -11.75
C ILE A 604 -7.16 39.99 -10.96
N ARG A 605 -8.38 39.93 -11.60
CA ARG A 605 -9.79 39.95 -11.01
C ARG A 605 -10.94 39.26 -11.85
N GLY A 606 -12.05 38.76 -11.23
CA GLY A 606 -13.14 37.83 -11.74
C GLY A 606 -14.61 38.32 -12.04
N LYS A 607 -15.55 37.47 -12.57
CA LYS A 607 -16.78 37.88 -13.34
C LYS A 607 -18.18 37.10 -13.36
N ILE A 608 -18.39 35.78 -13.12
CA ILE A 608 -19.63 34.95 -13.50
C ILE A 608 -20.95 35.07 -12.62
N LYS A 609 -22.14 34.51 -13.04
CA LYS A 609 -23.51 34.80 -12.45
C LYS A 609 -24.69 33.78 -12.28
N ASN A 610 -24.83 32.56 -12.87
CA ASN A 610 -25.99 31.64 -12.57
C ASN A 610 -25.79 30.14 -12.92
N LYS A 611 -26.63 29.20 -12.40
CA LYS A 611 -26.48 27.74 -12.60
C LYS A 611 -26.44 27.29 -14.07
N LYS A 612 -27.25 27.89 -14.97
CA LYS A 612 -27.18 27.56 -16.41
C LYS A 612 -25.87 28.03 -17.04
N GLN A 613 -25.35 29.18 -16.60
CA GLN A 613 -24.03 29.67 -17.02
C GLN A 613 -22.90 28.82 -16.43
N LEU A 614 -23.03 28.34 -15.19
CA LEU A 614 -22.08 27.41 -14.57
C LEU A 614 -22.03 26.06 -15.32
N ILE A 615 -23.18 25.49 -15.69
CA ILE A 615 -23.23 24.26 -16.52
C ILE A 615 -22.61 24.49 -17.91
N SER A 616 -22.76 25.67 -18.50
CA SER A 616 -22.04 26.02 -19.74
C SER A 616 -20.55 26.05 -19.50
N ALA A 617 -20.08 26.84 -18.52
CA ALA A 617 -18.67 27.01 -18.22
C ALA A 617 -17.97 25.69 -17.83
N LEU A 618 -18.67 24.78 -17.14
CA LEU A 618 -18.16 23.44 -16.84
C LEU A 618 -18.08 22.53 -18.09
N LYS A 619 -18.95 22.70 -19.09
CA LYS A 619 -18.81 22.01 -20.39
C LYS A 619 -17.70 22.61 -21.24
N ASP A 620 -17.58 23.94 -21.22
CA ASP A 620 -16.44 24.65 -21.81
C ASP A 620 -15.11 24.19 -21.14
N ALA A 621 -15.12 23.91 -19.82
CA ALA A 621 -13.97 23.34 -19.10
C ALA A 621 -13.67 21.88 -19.49
N VAL A 622 -14.68 21.02 -19.68
CA VAL A 622 -14.45 19.66 -20.24
C VAL A 622 -13.84 19.73 -21.65
N ASP A 623 -14.29 20.65 -22.50
CA ASP A 623 -13.71 20.90 -23.82
C ASP A 623 -12.27 21.44 -23.73
N LEU A 624 -11.96 22.23 -22.70
CA LEU A 624 -10.63 22.77 -22.41
C LEU A 624 -9.64 21.64 -22.08
N GLU A 625 -9.88 20.86 -21.02
CA GLU A 625 -8.92 19.85 -20.55
C GLU A 625 -8.72 18.75 -21.60
N LEU A 626 -9.82 18.32 -22.24
CA LEU A 626 -9.76 17.36 -23.37
C LEU A 626 -8.84 17.88 -24.49
N SER A 627 -8.93 19.16 -24.82
CA SER A 627 -8.13 19.76 -25.90
C SER A 627 -6.67 19.98 -25.50
N ILE A 628 -6.39 20.32 -24.24
CA ILE A 628 -5.03 20.52 -23.72
C ILE A 628 -4.32 19.17 -23.58
N MET A 629 -4.95 18.21 -22.91
CA MET A 629 -4.51 16.82 -22.79
C MET A 629 -4.10 16.22 -24.14
N LEU A 630 -4.94 16.35 -25.17
CA LEU A 630 -4.65 15.80 -26.49
C LEU A 630 -3.45 16.48 -27.18
N GLN A 631 -3.20 17.77 -26.93
CA GLN A 631 -2.00 18.47 -27.41
C GLN A 631 -0.74 18.00 -26.67
N TYR A 632 -0.81 17.79 -25.35
CA TYR A 632 0.28 17.20 -24.56
C TYR A 632 0.63 15.79 -25.03
N ILE A 633 -0.37 14.92 -25.22
CA ILE A 633 -0.21 13.55 -25.75
C ILE A 633 0.43 13.57 -27.15
N TYR A 634 -0.09 14.41 -28.06
CA TYR A 634 0.45 14.50 -29.43
C TYR A 634 1.92 14.95 -29.42
N SER A 635 2.26 15.97 -28.64
CA SER A 635 3.63 16.47 -28.50
C SER A 635 4.55 15.42 -27.88
N ALA A 636 4.12 14.77 -26.79
CA ALA A 636 4.88 13.72 -26.12
C ALA A 636 5.16 12.51 -27.04
N TYR A 637 4.19 12.11 -27.86
CA TYR A 637 4.37 11.03 -28.82
C TYR A 637 5.25 11.41 -30.01
N SER A 638 5.38 12.69 -30.35
CA SER A 638 6.31 13.17 -31.38
C SER A 638 7.79 13.09 -30.95
N LEU A 639 8.08 13.07 -29.64
CA LEU A 639 9.41 12.74 -29.13
C LEU A 639 9.67 11.23 -29.25
N PRO A 640 10.84 10.78 -29.72
CA PRO A 640 11.25 9.38 -29.67
C PRO A 640 11.14 8.76 -28.27
N ASN A 641 11.04 7.43 -28.20
CA ASN A 641 11.28 6.71 -26.96
C ASN A 641 12.79 6.43 -26.81
N TYR A 642 13.23 6.06 -25.60
CA TYR A 642 14.65 5.83 -25.29
C TYR A 642 15.34 4.85 -26.25
N ALA A 643 14.68 3.77 -26.68
CA ALA A 643 15.28 2.80 -27.60
C ALA A 643 15.57 3.40 -29.00
N ILE A 644 14.69 4.28 -29.51
CA ILE A 644 14.99 5.04 -30.73
C ILE A 644 16.02 6.14 -30.45
N GLY A 645 16.03 6.74 -29.25
CA GLY A 645 17.07 7.66 -28.81
C GLY A 645 18.47 7.02 -28.82
N GLU A 646 18.65 5.84 -28.22
CA GLU A 646 19.89 5.05 -28.29
C GLU A 646 20.26 4.69 -29.74
N HIS A 647 19.27 4.44 -30.60
CA HIS A 647 19.54 4.26 -32.02
C HIS A 647 20.04 5.55 -32.69
N LEU A 648 19.49 6.72 -32.35
CA LEU A 648 19.97 8.02 -32.83
C LEU A 648 21.37 8.36 -32.28
N VAL A 649 21.72 7.94 -31.06
CA VAL A 649 23.08 8.04 -30.50
C VAL A 649 24.06 7.11 -31.23
N SER A 650 23.70 5.84 -31.45
CA SER A 650 24.56 4.89 -32.19
C SER A 650 24.72 5.23 -33.68
N LEU A 651 23.78 5.99 -34.27
CA LEU A 651 23.91 6.59 -35.60
C LEU A 651 24.69 7.93 -35.60
N GLY A 652 25.14 8.43 -34.45
CA GLY A 652 25.82 9.72 -34.32
C GLY A 652 24.96 10.94 -34.64
N ARG A 653 23.63 10.79 -34.60
CA ARG A 653 22.64 11.86 -34.83
C ARG A 653 22.29 12.61 -33.55
N TRP A 654 22.30 11.91 -32.42
CA TRP A 654 22.21 12.46 -31.07
C TRP A 654 23.50 12.11 -30.28
N ASN A 655 23.64 12.66 -29.08
CA ASN A 655 24.62 12.24 -28.07
C ASN A 655 23.92 11.84 -26.76
N GLU A 656 24.67 11.26 -25.80
CA GLU A 656 24.14 10.79 -24.51
C GLU A 656 23.41 11.88 -23.69
N GLN A 657 23.85 13.14 -23.77
CA GLN A 657 23.16 14.25 -23.07
C GLN A 657 21.83 14.61 -23.75
N GLN A 658 21.74 14.48 -25.07
CA GLN A 658 20.50 14.70 -25.83
C GLN A 658 19.51 13.56 -25.61
N LEU A 659 20.01 12.33 -25.48
CA LEU A 659 19.24 11.19 -24.96
C LEU A 659 18.73 11.48 -23.55
N GLU A 660 19.58 11.97 -22.63
CA GLU A 660 19.18 12.31 -21.26
C GLU A 660 18.21 13.51 -21.16
N LEU A 661 18.19 14.42 -22.13
CA LEU A 661 17.19 15.50 -22.17
C LEU A 661 15.81 15.01 -22.66
N VAL A 662 15.75 14.35 -23.81
CA VAL A 662 14.48 13.89 -24.40
C VAL A 662 13.92 12.67 -23.66
N ASN A 663 14.82 11.81 -23.20
CA ASN A 663 14.57 10.48 -22.67
C ASN A 663 15.42 10.16 -21.42
N GLY A 664 15.97 11.11 -20.65
CA GLY A 664 16.47 10.88 -19.28
C GLY A 664 17.53 9.80 -19.03
N GLY A 665 17.80 9.58 -17.74
CA GLY A 665 18.86 8.70 -17.26
C GLY A 665 18.49 7.22 -17.24
N LYS A 666 19.51 6.37 -17.02
CA LYS A 666 19.37 4.90 -17.03
C LYS A 666 18.44 4.35 -15.95
N ASP A 667 18.35 4.98 -14.77
CA ASP A 667 17.28 4.68 -13.80
C ASP A 667 16.04 5.53 -14.07
N ARG A 668 15.11 4.92 -14.82
CA ARG A 668 13.90 5.55 -15.37
C ARG A 668 12.80 5.86 -14.34
N ARG A 669 13.06 5.55 -13.07
CA ARG A 669 12.09 5.69 -11.97
C ARG A 669 12.20 7.05 -11.29
N LEU A 670 13.39 7.63 -11.31
CA LEU A 670 13.66 8.99 -10.83
C LEU A 670 13.43 10.02 -11.94
N ASN A 671 13.43 9.59 -13.21
CA ASN A 671 13.29 10.44 -14.39
C ASN A 671 12.23 9.85 -15.39
N SER A 672 11.07 10.48 -15.67
CA SER A 672 9.98 10.29 -16.72
C SER A 672 10.11 10.69 -18.25
N GLY A 673 10.36 11.96 -18.62
CA GLY A 673 10.50 12.66 -19.93
C GLY A 673 11.20 14.05 -19.99
N TRP A 674 11.56 14.56 -21.17
CA TRP A 674 10.63 15.55 -21.74
C TRP A 674 9.34 14.86 -22.22
N ARG A 675 9.50 13.65 -22.78
CA ARG A 675 8.41 12.74 -23.20
C ARG A 675 7.45 12.36 -22.06
N GLY A 676 7.91 11.58 -21.07
CA GLY A 676 7.15 11.28 -19.85
C GLY A 676 6.66 12.48 -19.03
N ALA A 677 7.38 13.60 -18.86
CA ALA A 677 6.81 14.79 -18.20
C ALA A 677 5.50 15.24 -18.86
N LEU A 678 5.45 15.28 -20.19
CA LEU A 678 4.25 15.59 -20.95
C LEU A 678 3.21 14.46 -20.92
N LEU A 679 3.60 13.18 -20.74
CA LEU A 679 2.65 12.06 -20.54
C LEU A 679 2.08 12.00 -19.11
N GLU A 680 2.86 12.40 -18.11
CA GLU A 680 2.47 12.49 -16.70
C GLU A 680 1.51 13.67 -16.53
N ILE A 681 1.85 14.86 -17.04
CA ILE A 681 0.95 16.01 -17.10
C ILE A 681 -0.32 15.65 -17.88
N ALA A 682 -0.22 15.01 -19.06
CA ALA A 682 -1.42 14.57 -19.78
C ALA A 682 -2.27 13.54 -19.02
N HIS A 683 -1.68 12.74 -18.13
CA HIS A 683 -2.42 11.83 -17.26
C HIS A 683 -3.06 12.58 -16.07
N GLU A 684 -2.45 13.64 -15.59
CA GLU A 684 -3.03 14.56 -14.60
C GLU A 684 -4.17 15.40 -15.25
N GLU A 685 -4.09 15.75 -16.55
CA GLU A 685 -5.24 16.30 -17.31
C GLU A 685 -6.38 15.29 -17.55
N MET A 686 -6.10 13.98 -17.69
CA MET A 686 -7.17 12.95 -17.72
C MET A 686 -7.97 12.95 -16.41
N ILE A 687 -7.28 13.20 -15.30
CA ILE A 687 -7.89 13.34 -13.98
C ILE A 687 -8.74 14.62 -13.94
N HIS A 688 -8.23 15.76 -14.38
CA HIS A 688 -8.99 17.01 -14.46
C HIS A 688 -10.28 16.86 -15.29
N TYR A 689 -10.18 16.30 -16.49
CA TYR A 689 -11.31 16.00 -17.38
C TYR A 689 -12.41 15.15 -16.69
N LEU A 690 -12.04 14.17 -15.85
CA LEU A 690 -12.99 13.36 -15.08
C LEU A 690 -13.55 14.11 -13.87
N VAL A 691 -12.74 14.91 -13.17
CA VAL A 691 -13.18 15.74 -12.03
C VAL A 691 -14.20 16.80 -12.47
N VAL A 692 -13.98 17.49 -13.59
CA VAL A 692 -14.95 18.45 -14.14
C VAL A 692 -16.24 17.75 -14.61
N ASN A 693 -16.13 16.52 -15.13
CA ASN A 693 -17.31 15.69 -15.41
C ASN A 693 -18.09 15.31 -14.13
N ASN A 694 -17.43 15.04 -13.00
CA ASN A 694 -18.13 14.82 -11.72
C ASN A 694 -18.88 16.07 -11.26
N LEU A 695 -18.31 17.27 -11.44
CA LEU A 695 -19.01 18.55 -11.16
C LEU A 695 -20.28 18.69 -12.02
N LEU A 696 -20.22 18.33 -13.31
CA LEU A 696 -21.41 18.32 -14.18
C LEU A 696 -22.47 17.31 -13.72
N MET A 697 -22.06 16.09 -13.41
CA MET A 697 -22.99 15.02 -12.98
C MET A 697 -23.65 15.32 -11.63
N ALA A 698 -22.91 15.89 -10.68
CA ALA A 698 -23.46 16.36 -9.40
C ALA A 698 -24.49 17.50 -9.55
N LEU A 699 -24.38 18.32 -10.60
CA LEU A 699 -25.37 19.36 -10.92
C LEU A 699 -26.62 18.83 -11.65
N GLY A 700 -26.60 17.56 -12.08
CA GLY A 700 -27.71 16.84 -12.72
C GLY A 700 -27.58 16.58 -14.22
N GLU A 701 -26.43 16.89 -14.84
CA GLU A 701 -26.16 16.62 -16.26
C GLU A 701 -25.65 15.18 -16.49
N PRO A 702 -25.78 14.60 -17.69
CA PRO A 702 -25.08 13.37 -18.05
C PRO A 702 -23.57 13.61 -18.21
N PHE A 703 -22.76 12.55 -18.10
CA PHE A 703 -21.34 12.58 -18.49
C PHE A 703 -21.18 13.15 -19.92
N TYR A 704 -20.28 14.12 -20.06
CA TYR A 704 -20.04 14.82 -21.30
C TYR A 704 -18.68 14.38 -21.87
N PRO A 705 -18.64 13.73 -23.06
CA PRO A 705 -17.39 13.25 -23.66
C PRO A 705 -16.49 14.39 -24.20
N GLY A 706 -16.94 15.65 -24.09
CA GLY A 706 -16.28 16.82 -24.65
C GLY A 706 -16.26 16.89 -26.17
N LYS A 707 -15.74 17.99 -26.66
CA LYS A 707 -15.40 18.26 -28.06
C LYS A 707 -13.98 18.86 -28.11
N PRO A 708 -13.03 18.24 -28.83
CA PRO A 708 -11.74 18.86 -29.10
C PRO A 708 -11.90 20.18 -29.88
N VAL A 709 -11.25 21.24 -29.41
CA VAL A 709 -11.32 22.60 -30.01
C VAL A 709 -9.93 23.12 -30.38
N LEU A 710 -9.88 23.92 -31.46
CA LEU A 710 -8.64 24.28 -32.17
C LEU A 710 -8.70 25.71 -32.69
N GLY A 711 -7.54 26.35 -32.84
CA GLY A 711 -7.36 27.59 -33.58
C GLY A 711 -8.39 28.67 -33.23
N GLU A 712 -9.08 29.18 -34.26
CA GLU A 712 -10.11 30.22 -34.11
C GLU A 712 -11.29 29.78 -33.23
N GLN A 713 -11.68 28.50 -33.25
CA GLN A 713 -12.78 28.02 -32.40
C GLN A 713 -12.39 27.99 -30.91
N ALA A 714 -11.17 27.59 -30.58
CA ALA A 714 -10.68 27.63 -29.20
C ALA A 714 -10.54 29.07 -28.68
N LYS A 715 -10.10 29.99 -29.56
CA LYS A 715 -10.03 31.42 -29.27
C LYS A 715 -11.41 32.02 -29.01
N ASP A 716 -12.43 31.66 -29.80
CA ASP A 716 -13.78 32.17 -29.64
C ASP A 716 -14.48 31.61 -28.37
N THR A 717 -14.26 30.34 -28.02
CA THR A 717 -14.79 29.74 -26.79
C THR A 717 -14.13 30.31 -25.54
N PHE A 718 -12.80 30.25 -25.44
CA PHE A 718 -12.09 30.58 -24.19
C PHE A 718 -11.70 32.07 -24.06
N GLY A 719 -11.49 32.74 -25.20
CA GLY A 719 -10.95 34.11 -25.23
C GLY A 719 -9.46 34.20 -24.89
N LEU A 720 -8.73 33.09 -25.05
CA LEU A 720 -7.28 33.02 -24.84
C LEU A 720 -6.52 33.64 -26.03
N ASP A 721 -5.30 34.09 -25.78
CA ASP A 721 -4.38 34.67 -26.77
C ASP A 721 -3.58 33.62 -27.58
N THR A 722 -3.60 32.37 -27.12
CA THR A 722 -2.71 31.29 -27.56
C THR A 722 -3.46 30.27 -28.43
N GLU A 723 -2.86 29.91 -29.56
CA GLU A 723 -3.45 28.99 -30.56
C GLU A 723 -3.38 27.53 -30.10
N PHE A 724 -4.56 26.90 -29.95
CA PHE A 724 -4.73 25.46 -29.73
C PHE A 724 -4.46 24.69 -31.04
N SER A 725 -3.46 23.82 -31.04
CA SER A 725 -3.08 23.01 -32.19
C SER A 725 -2.17 21.82 -31.84
N PHE A 726 -2.38 20.72 -32.55
CA PHE A 726 -1.64 19.47 -32.41
C PHE A 726 -0.36 19.61 -33.23
N GLU A 727 0.78 19.78 -32.57
CA GLU A 727 2.07 20.10 -33.20
C GLU A 727 3.21 19.26 -32.58
N PRO A 728 4.30 18.99 -33.33
CA PRO A 728 5.47 18.32 -32.77
C PRO A 728 6.10 19.14 -31.63
N PHE A 729 6.69 18.43 -30.67
CA PHE A 729 7.47 19.02 -29.59
C PHE A 729 8.57 19.93 -30.14
N SER A 730 8.59 21.16 -29.67
CA SER A 730 9.60 22.17 -29.97
C SER A 730 9.52 23.28 -28.92
N GLU A 731 10.55 24.13 -28.84
CA GLU A 731 10.58 25.29 -27.95
C GLU A 731 9.30 26.14 -28.02
N HIS A 732 8.78 26.37 -29.23
CA HIS A 732 7.54 27.13 -29.45
C HIS A 732 6.30 26.47 -28.81
N ILE A 733 6.21 25.14 -28.87
CA ILE A 733 5.06 24.40 -28.32
C ILE A 733 5.17 24.27 -26.81
N VAL A 734 6.36 24.06 -26.25
CA VAL A 734 6.56 24.12 -24.79
C VAL A 734 6.25 25.53 -24.26
N ALA A 735 6.58 26.59 -25.02
CA ALA A 735 6.18 27.96 -24.66
C ALA A 735 4.66 28.19 -24.71
N LYS A 736 3.92 27.58 -25.67
CA LYS A 736 2.44 27.57 -25.64
C LYS A 736 1.92 26.87 -24.39
N PHE A 737 2.51 25.74 -24.01
CA PHE A 737 2.09 24.95 -22.84
C PHE A 737 2.33 25.69 -21.52
N VAL A 738 3.50 26.31 -21.34
CA VAL A 738 3.78 27.22 -20.20
C VAL A 738 2.80 28.40 -20.14
N ARG A 739 2.23 28.81 -21.28
CA ARG A 739 1.24 29.90 -21.37
C ARG A 739 -0.21 29.44 -21.10
N PHE A 740 -0.53 28.16 -21.33
CA PHE A 740 -1.79 27.55 -20.88
C PHE A 740 -1.82 27.47 -19.36
N GLU A 741 -0.85 26.78 -18.75
CA GLU A 741 -0.70 26.56 -17.30
C GLU A 741 -0.34 27.82 -16.49
N TRP A 742 -0.52 29.02 -17.03
CA TRP A 742 0.02 30.25 -16.42
C TRP A 742 -0.75 30.66 -15.15
N PRO A 743 -0.13 30.59 -13.95
CA PRO A 743 -0.80 30.78 -12.67
C PRO A 743 -1.49 32.14 -12.48
N ALA A 744 -2.62 32.16 -11.77
CA ALA A 744 -3.30 33.36 -11.29
C ALA A 744 -2.39 34.29 -10.47
N PHE A 745 -1.40 33.71 -9.79
CA PHE A 745 -0.40 34.44 -9.01
C PHE A 745 0.86 34.83 -9.80
N PHE A 746 0.82 34.81 -11.14
CA PHE A 746 1.72 35.60 -12.00
C PHE A 746 0.91 36.54 -12.91
N PRO A 747 1.46 37.70 -13.36
CA PRO A 747 0.70 38.66 -14.15
C PRO A 747 0.75 38.23 -15.59
N THR A 748 -0.39 37.85 -16.16
CA THR A 748 -0.50 37.62 -17.61
C THR A 748 -1.01 38.86 -18.33
N VAL A 749 -0.76 38.90 -19.65
CA VAL A 749 -1.33 39.88 -20.57
C VAL A 749 -2.51 39.20 -21.26
N GLY A 750 -3.72 39.75 -21.11
CA GLY A 750 -4.95 39.08 -21.55
C GLY A 750 -5.52 38.15 -20.46
N LYS A 751 -6.29 37.13 -20.86
CA LYS A 751 -6.83 36.10 -19.97
C LYS A 751 -5.85 34.94 -19.78
N SER A 752 -5.88 34.27 -18.64
CA SER A 752 -5.35 32.90 -18.47
C SER A 752 -6.48 31.86 -18.36
N ILE A 753 -6.10 30.58 -18.28
CA ILE A 753 -6.99 29.50 -17.84
C ILE A 753 -7.37 29.70 -16.37
N ALA A 754 -6.44 30.17 -15.54
CA ALA A 754 -6.68 30.55 -14.16
C ALA A 754 -7.81 31.60 -13.99
N ASP A 755 -7.91 32.60 -14.87
CA ASP A 755 -9.02 33.56 -14.89
C ASP A 755 -10.39 32.92 -15.14
N PHE A 756 -10.41 31.81 -15.89
CA PHE A 756 -11.61 31.07 -16.26
C PHE A 756 -12.04 30.13 -15.12
N TYR A 757 -11.09 29.42 -14.49
CA TYR A 757 -11.38 28.58 -13.33
C TYR A 757 -11.73 29.40 -12.08
N ALA A 758 -11.06 30.52 -11.82
CA ALA A 758 -11.42 31.42 -10.72
C ALA A 758 -12.88 31.94 -10.85
N ASP A 759 -13.36 32.12 -12.08
CA ASP A 759 -14.75 32.47 -12.37
C ASP A 759 -15.74 31.33 -12.10
N ILE A 760 -15.32 30.08 -12.31
CA ILE A 760 -16.10 28.87 -11.99
C ILE A 760 -16.14 28.62 -10.47
N THR A 761 -14.99 28.60 -9.79
CA THR A 761 -14.89 28.41 -8.33
C THR A 761 -15.73 29.45 -7.60
N LYS A 762 -15.65 30.72 -8.02
CA LYS A 762 -16.47 31.80 -7.49
C LYS A 762 -17.98 31.56 -7.70
N ALA A 763 -18.38 30.99 -8.83
CA ALA A 763 -19.79 30.67 -9.10
C ALA A 763 -20.30 29.47 -8.29
N ILE A 764 -19.44 28.50 -7.96
CA ILE A 764 -19.77 27.41 -7.02
C ILE A 764 -19.92 27.96 -5.59
N ASP A 765 -19.16 29.01 -5.23
CA ASP A 765 -19.28 29.67 -3.92
C ASP A 765 -20.52 30.57 -3.79
N GLU A 766 -20.76 31.50 -4.72
CA GLU A 766 -21.80 32.53 -4.59
C GLU A 766 -23.23 32.10 -4.98
N LEU A 767 -23.42 30.96 -5.66
CA LEU A 767 -24.75 30.55 -6.15
C LEU A 767 -25.52 29.67 -5.13
N PRO A 768 -26.77 30.02 -4.78
CA PRO A 768 -27.63 29.16 -3.97
C PRO A 768 -28.17 27.97 -4.78
N ASP A 769 -28.68 26.98 -4.06
CA ASP A 769 -29.52 25.88 -4.57
C ASP A 769 -28.91 25.08 -5.74
N LEU A 770 -27.57 24.97 -5.78
CA LEU A 770 -26.84 24.19 -6.79
C LEU A 770 -27.06 22.67 -6.65
N PHE A 771 -27.14 22.19 -5.41
CA PHE A 771 -27.24 20.78 -5.01
C PHE A 771 -28.52 20.54 -4.20
N GLY A 772 -29.00 19.30 -4.13
CA GLY A 772 -30.22 18.93 -3.38
C GLY A 772 -29.98 18.71 -1.89
N GLU A 773 -31.07 18.65 -1.10
CA GLU A 773 -31.00 18.32 0.34
C GLU A 773 -30.68 16.83 0.58
N GLU A 774 -31.03 15.93 -0.35
CA GLU A 774 -30.66 14.52 -0.31
C GLU A 774 -29.24 14.32 -0.87
N LYS A 775 -28.31 13.86 -0.03
CA LYS A 775 -26.96 13.44 -0.45
C LYS A 775 -27.03 12.13 -1.24
N ILE A 776 -27.42 12.22 -2.51
CA ILE A 776 -27.39 11.12 -3.48
C ILE A 776 -26.03 11.17 -4.19
N ASN A 777 -25.32 10.05 -4.25
CA ASN A 777 -24.09 9.95 -5.03
C ASN A 777 -24.43 9.98 -6.53
N LEU A 778 -24.31 11.18 -7.12
CA LEU A 778 -24.60 11.46 -8.53
C LEU A 778 -23.32 11.57 -9.37
N GLY A 779 -22.18 11.91 -8.77
CA GLY A 779 -20.84 11.67 -9.32
C GLY A 779 -20.32 10.27 -8.95
N GLY A 780 -19.23 9.82 -9.60
CA GLY A 780 -18.61 8.53 -9.32
C GLY A 780 -17.59 8.56 -8.17
N GLU A 781 -17.16 7.38 -7.72
CA GLU A 781 -16.07 7.19 -6.75
C GLU A 781 -14.69 7.29 -7.42
N HIS A 782 -13.86 8.23 -6.98
CA HIS A 782 -12.64 8.68 -7.68
C HIS A 782 -11.41 8.90 -6.74
N HIS A 783 -11.35 8.20 -5.60
CA HIS A 783 -10.28 8.29 -4.59
C HIS A 783 -8.84 8.24 -5.14
N LEU A 784 -8.64 7.53 -6.27
CA LEU A 784 -7.38 7.40 -7.02
C LEU A 784 -6.69 8.71 -7.39
N PHE A 785 -7.41 9.83 -7.39
CA PHE A 785 -6.91 11.10 -7.92
C PHE A 785 -6.18 11.96 -6.88
N LEU A 786 -6.30 11.64 -5.59
CA LEU A 786 -5.66 12.39 -4.51
C LEU A 786 -4.13 12.33 -4.59
N ASN A 787 -3.46 13.43 -4.24
CA ASN A 787 -2.02 13.47 -4.01
C ASN A 787 -1.69 13.05 -2.56
N GLU A 788 -0.39 12.88 -2.26
CA GLU A 788 0.07 12.43 -0.95
C GLU A 788 -0.43 13.27 0.22
N ILE A 789 -0.22 14.58 0.14
CA ILE A 789 -0.49 15.52 1.23
C ILE A 789 -1.99 15.47 1.56
N ILE A 790 -2.84 15.50 0.53
CA ILE A 790 -4.29 15.49 0.67
C ILE A 790 -4.80 14.10 1.10
N ASN A 791 -4.23 12.99 0.61
CA ASN A 791 -4.60 11.64 1.08
C ASN A 791 -4.17 11.40 2.54
N ARG A 792 -3.03 11.95 2.99
CA ARG A 792 -2.58 11.86 4.39
C ARG A 792 -3.54 12.58 5.34
N GLU A 793 -4.06 13.75 4.94
CA GLU A 793 -5.03 14.52 5.72
C GLU A 793 -6.46 13.94 5.65
N TYR A 794 -6.85 13.36 4.50
CA TYR A 794 -8.21 12.88 4.21
C TYR A 794 -8.29 11.42 3.71
N PRO A 795 -7.73 10.42 4.43
CA PRO A 795 -7.53 9.05 3.92
C PRO A 795 -8.82 8.26 3.64
N GLY A 796 -9.99 8.77 4.07
CA GLY A 796 -11.29 8.18 3.75
C GLY A 796 -12.03 8.86 2.59
N TYR A 797 -11.59 10.02 2.10
CA TYR A 797 -12.37 10.80 1.13
C TYR A 797 -12.30 10.20 -0.29
N GLN A 798 -13.46 9.83 -0.84
CA GLN A 798 -13.53 9.09 -2.11
C GLN A 798 -13.62 9.96 -3.37
N PHE A 799 -13.38 11.28 -3.27
CA PHE A 799 -13.51 12.24 -4.38
C PHE A 799 -14.89 12.20 -5.07
N GLU A 800 -15.94 11.97 -4.27
CA GLU A 800 -17.33 12.06 -4.71
C GLU A 800 -17.83 13.50 -4.56
N VAL A 801 -18.53 14.02 -5.57
CA VAL A 801 -19.17 15.34 -5.51
C VAL A 801 -20.67 15.17 -5.32
N TYR A 802 -21.20 15.75 -4.25
CA TYR A 802 -22.65 15.76 -3.94
C TYR A 802 -23.13 17.04 -3.25
N ASP A 803 -22.22 17.93 -2.82
CA ASP A 803 -22.55 19.19 -2.17
C ASP A 803 -21.53 20.30 -2.48
N LYS A 804 -21.75 21.50 -1.92
CA LYS A 804 -20.89 22.66 -2.14
C LYS A 804 -19.45 22.47 -1.64
N GLU A 805 -19.25 21.77 -0.52
CA GLU A 805 -17.92 21.56 0.07
C GLU A 805 -17.08 20.64 -0.83
N THR A 806 -17.65 19.49 -1.21
CA THR A 806 -17.03 18.54 -2.14
C THR A 806 -16.81 19.14 -3.54
N ALA A 807 -17.71 20.02 -4.01
CA ALA A 807 -17.55 20.72 -5.28
C ALA A 807 -16.45 21.80 -5.27
N LEU A 808 -16.30 22.56 -4.18
CA LEU A 808 -15.21 23.54 -4.03
C LEU A 808 -13.84 22.85 -3.90
N PHE A 809 -13.77 21.74 -3.16
CA PHE A 809 -12.57 20.91 -3.11
C PHE A 809 -12.18 20.40 -4.51
N ALA A 810 -13.16 19.86 -5.25
CA ALA A 810 -12.93 19.28 -6.58
C ALA A 810 -12.42 20.30 -7.61
N ILE A 811 -12.93 21.54 -7.62
CA ILE A 811 -12.46 22.56 -8.56
C ILE A 811 -11.10 23.15 -8.14
N ASN A 812 -10.84 23.31 -6.83
CA ASN A 812 -9.54 23.80 -6.35
C ASN A 812 -8.42 22.81 -6.68
N PHE A 813 -8.65 21.51 -6.48
CA PHE A 813 -7.71 20.44 -6.82
C PHE A 813 -7.21 20.51 -8.27
N VAL A 814 -8.08 20.82 -9.24
CA VAL A 814 -7.69 21.00 -10.66
C VAL A 814 -6.74 22.18 -10.81
N THR A 815 -7.10 23.35 -10.26
CA THR A 815 -6.22 24.54 -10.32
C THR A 815 -4.89 24.35 -9.59
N GLU A 816 -4.87 23.58 -8.49
CA GLU A 816 -3.66 23.36 -7.69
C GLU A 816 -2.62 22.45 -8.37
N GLN A 817 -3.03 21.52 -9.25
CA GLN A 817 -2.07 20.71 -10.02
C GLN A 817 -1.53 21.45 -11.24
N GLY A 818 -2.36 22.20 -11.96
CA GLY A 818 -1.91 23.04 -13.08
C GLY A 818 -0.97 24.16 -12.62
N GLU A 819 -1.43 24.97 -11.66
CA GLU A 819 -0.81 26.25 -11.29
C GLU A 819 0.09 26.18 -10.04
N GLY A 820 -0.17 25.23 -9.13
CA GLY A 820 0.32 25.25 -7.74
C GLY A 820 -0.53 26.13 -6.81
N VAL A 821 -0.37 25.98 -5.49
CA VAL A 821 -1.16 26.75 -4.50
C VAL A 821 -0.64 28.19 -4.36
N ALA A 822 0.68 28.35 -4.24
CA ALA A 822 1.38 29.63 -4.18
C ALA A 822 2.88 29.44 -4.45
N ALA A 823 3.59 30.49 -4.87
CA ALA A 823 5.01 30.41 -5.24
C ALA A 823 6.00 29.96 -4.13
N GLU A 824 5.55 29.91 -2.87
CA GLU A 824 6.32 29.42 -1.70
C GLU A 824 5.76 28.09 -1.14
N SER A 825 4.76 27.48 -1.78
CA SER A 825 4.20 26.19 -1.38
C SER A 825 4.96 25.02 -2.04
N PRO A 826 5.21 23.89 -1.35
CA PRO A 826 5.87 22.73 -1.95
C PRO A 826 5.16 22.17 -3.20
N GLN A 827 3.84 22.31 -3.26
CA GLN A 827 3.01 21.91 -4.41
C GLN A 827 3.37 22.70 -5.69
N PHE A 828 3.93 23.91 -5.58
CA PHE A 828 4.30 24.71 -6.75
C PHE A 828 5.46 24.11 -7.56
N GLU A 829 6.40 23.39 -6.95
CA GLU A 829 7.52 22.79 -7.68
C GLU A 829 7.09 21.60 -8.55
N VAL A 830 6.02 20.88 -8.15
CA VAL A 830 5.46 19.73 -8.86
C VAL A 830 4.31 20.09 -9.84
N SER A 831 3.90 21.36 -9.87
CA SER A 831 2.84 21.85 -10.77
C SER A 831 3.16 21.66 -12.26
N HIS A 832 2.12 21.61 -13.10
CA HIS A 832 2.27 21.51 -14.56
C HIS A 832 3.09 22.71 -15.07
N PHE A 833 2.80 23.92 -14.59
CA PHE A 833 3.58 25.12 -14.89
C PHE A 833 5.07 24.97 -14.61
N SER A 834 5.46 24.54 -13.40
CA SER A 834 6.87 24.41 -13.01
C SER A 834 7.60 23.34 -13.81
N ARG A 835 6.93 22.21 -14.11
CA ARG A 835 7.49 21.12 -14.93
C ARG A 835 7.67 21.54 -16.40
N LEU A 836 6.68 22.18 -17.01
CA LEU A 836 6.80 22.73 -18.37
C LEU A 836 7.83 23.86 -18.46
N ARG A 837 7.91 24.72 -17.44
CA ARG A 837 8.91 25.78 -17.34
C ARG A 837 10.33 25.22 -17.18
N ALA A 838 10.48 24.08 -16.51
CA ALA A 838 11.76 23.38 -16.44
C ALA A 838 12.17 22.81 -17.81
N ILE A 839 11.25 22.20 -18.57
CA ILE A 839 11.51 21.76 -19.97
C ILE A 839 11.91 22.96 -20.84
N SER A 840 11.16 24.06 -20.79
CA SER A 840 11.46 25.30 -21.52
C SER A 840 12.85 25.84 -21.17
N LYS A 841 13.20 25.89 -19.88
CA LYS A 841 14.51 26.35 -19.41
C LYS A 841 15.64 25.39 -19.81
N ALA A 842 15.40 24.08 -19.86
CA ALA A 842 16.37 23.11 -20.36
C ALA A 842 16.63 23.27 -21.87
N LEU A 843 15.58 23.52 -22.66
CA LEU A 843 15.69 23.85 -24.09
C LEU A 843 16.47 25.14 -24.33
N THR A 844 16.09 26.25 -23.70
CA THR A 844 16.70 27.57 -23.92
C THR A 844 18.18 27.63 -23.46
N ASN A 845 18.60 26.79 -22.51
CA ASN A 845 19.99 26.72 -22.04
C ASN A 845 20.82 25.60 -22.71
N SER A 846 20.30 24.93 -23.75
CA SER A 846 21.04 23.87 -24.46
C SER A 846 22.01 24.46 -25.49
N ASP A 847 23.30 24.48 -25.17
CA ASP A 847 24.38 24.88 -26.09
C ASP A 847 24.50 24.00 -27.36
N ILE A 848 23.82 22.84 -27.39
CA ILE A 848 23.91 21.85 -28.47
C ILE A 848 22.61 21.84 -29.29
N PRO A 849 22.57 22.39 -30.51
CA PRO A 849 21.37 22.37 -31.35
C PRO A 849 21.12 20.98 -31.95
N PHE A 850 19.90 20.46 -31.78
CA PHE A 850 19.43 19.22 -32.39
C PHE A 850 17.92 19.24 -32.60
N GLU A 851 17.42 18.32 -33.42
CA GLU A 851 15.98 18.07 -33.60
C GLU A 851 15.55 16.95 -32.63
N PRO A 852 14.74 17.24 -31.60
CA PRO A 852 14.33 16.26 -30.60
C PRO A 852 13.09 15.44 -31.02
N ALA A 853 12.33 15.89 -32.03
CA ALA A 853 11.04 15.31 -32.41
C ALA A 853 11.05 14.69 -33.82
N TYR A 854 10.11 13.79 -34.08
CA TYR A 854 9.76 13.36 -35.43
C TYR A 854 9.17 14.54 -36.23
N PRO A 855 9.44 14.66 -37.54
CA PRO A 855 8.94 15.74 -38.39
C PRO A 855 7.47 15.53 -38.77
N VAL A 856 6.58 15.44 -37.80
CA VAL A 856 5.14 15.17 -38.01
C VAL A 856 4.38 16.43 -38.48
N LEU A 857 3.16 16.24 -38.99
CA LEU A 857 2.30 17.33 -39.49
C LEU A 857 1.50 18.01 -38.37
N LYS A 858 1.41 19.36 -38.42
CA LYS A 858 0.45 20.12 -37.60
C LYS A 858 -0.99 19.71 -37.93
N ASN A 859 -1.83 19.51 -36.92
CA ASN A 859 -3.27 19.22 -37.04
C ASN A 859 -3.59 18.17 -38.14
N PRO A 860 -3.07 16.92 -38.06
CA PRO A 860 -3.19 15.96 -39.15
C PRO A 860 -4.59 15.32 -39.22
N VAL A 861 -5.15 15.19 -40.41
CA VAL A 861 -6.48 14.58 -40.67
C VAL A 861 -6.44 13.76 -41.95
N PHE A 862 -7.30 12.74 -42.07
CA PHE A 862 -7.49 11.96 -43.32
C PHE A 862 -8.73 12.38 -44.13
N GLU A 863 -9.54 13.30 -43.59
CA GLU A 863 -10.65 13.96 -44.27
C GLU A 863 -10.46 15.49 -44.18
N ALA A 864 -10.85 16.22 -45.22
CA ALA A 864 -10.51 17.64 -45.35
C ALA A 864 -11.27 18.53 -44.35
N ARG A 865 -10.54 19.06 -43.34
CA ARG A 865 -11.06 19.94 -42.29
C ARG A 865 -10.32 21.28 -42.29
N SER A 866 -11.04 22.38 -42.02
CA SER A 866 -10.43 23.71 -41.92
C SER A 866 -9.35 23.76 -40.82
N GLY A 867 -8.26 24.50 -41.05
CA GLY A 867 -7.13 24.60 -40.12
C GLY A 867 -6.30 23.32 -39.93
N CYS A 868 -6.57 22.27 -40.70
CA CYS A 868 -5.93 20.95 -40.57
C CYS A 868 -5.15 20.56 -41.84
N ASN A 869 -4.14 19.69 -41.71
CA ASN A 869 -3.35 19.20 -42.83
C ASN A 869 -3.80 17.79 -43.25
N LEU A 870 -4.10 17.61 -44.54
CA LEU A 870 -4.59 16.35 -45.09
C LEU A 870 -3.44 15.34 -45.29
N VAL A 871 -3.53 14.21 -44.60
CA VAL A 871 -2.72 13.00 -44.84
C VAL A 871 -3.28 12.28 -46.06
N THR A 872 -2.39 11.84 -46.95
CA THR A 872 -2.73 11.24 -48.26
C THR A 872 -1.97 9.95 -48.55
N ASP A 873 -1.03 9.56 -47.68
CA ASP A 873 -0.39 8.26 -47.76
C ASP A 873 -1.40 7.13 -47.42
N PRO A 874 -1.56 6.09 -48.26
CA PRO A 874 -2.55 5.03 -48.03
C PRO A 874 -2.35 4.25 -46.73
N ALA A 875 -1.10 4.03 -46.29
CA ALA A 875 -0.81 3.29 -45.08
C ALA A 875 -1.13 4.11 -43.83
N ALA A 876 -0.78 5.40 -43.84
CA ALA A 876 -1.17 6.31 -42.76
C ALA A 876 -2.69 6.51 -42.68
N VAL A 877 -3.39 6.68 -43.81
CA VAL A 877 -4.86 6.83 -43.84
C VAL A 877 -5.57 5.59 -43.32
N GLU A 878 -5.17 4.39 -43.75
CA GLU A 878 -5.74 3.12 -43.26
C GLU A 878 -5.61 2.99 -41.73
N LEU A 879 -4.43 3.31 -41.20
CA LEU A 879 -4.15 3.26 -39.75
C LEU A 879 -4.87 4.36 -38.96
N MET A 880 -5.02 5.57 -39.51
CA MET A 880 -5.81 6.64 -38.90
C MET A 880 -7.31 6.31 -38.80
N GLN A 881 -7.87 5.62 -39.79
CA GLN A 881 -9.27 5.18 -39.77
C GLN A 881 -9.49 4.14 -38.66
N PHE A 882 -8.58 3.18 -38.52
CA PHE A 882 -8.60 2.21 -37.42
C PHE A 882 -8.45 2.89 -36.05
N TYR A 883 -7.52 3.85 -35.92
CA TYR A 883 -7.34 4.66 -34.71
C TYR A 883 -8.64 5.39 -34.30
N LYS A 884 -9.33 6.05 -35.24
CA LYS A 884 -10.60 6.75 -34.97
C LYS A 884 -11.64 5.80 -34.38
N GLY A 885 -11.80 4.61 -34.95
CA GLY A 885 -12.74 3.61 -34.45
C GLY A 885 -12.40 3.09 -33.05
N CYS A 886 -11.12 2.85 -32.73
CA CYS A 886 -10.68 2.48 -31.39
C CYS A 886 -10.86 3.61 -30.36
N HIS A 887 -10.65 4.86 -30.78
CA HIS A 887 -10.87 6.05 -29.95
C HIS A 887 -12.36 6.25 -29.63
N GLU A 888 -13.23 6.07 -30.63
CA GLU A 888 -14.69 6.10 -30.44
C GLU A 888 -15.19 4.97 -29.51
N LEU A 889 -14.60 3.78 -29.60
CA LEU A 889 -14.89 2.65 -28.70
C LEU A 889 -14.48 2.94 -27.25
N MET A 890 -13.30 3.54 -27.03
CA MET A 890 -12.84 3.96 -25.70
C MET A 890 -13.84 4.92 -25.04
N PHE A 891 -14.30 5.94 -25.77
CA PHE A 891 -15.33 6.84 -25.27
C PHE A 891 -16.68 6.15 -25.09
N GLN A 892 -17.06 5.22 -25.96
CA GLN A 892 -18.31 4.43 -25.80
C GLN A 892 -18.32 3.64 -24.48
N LEU A 893 -17.21 3.02 -24.11
CA LEU A 893 -17.05 2.32 -22.82
C LEU A 893 -17.21 3.27 -21.62
N MET A 894 -16.54 4.43 -21.62
CA MET A 894 -16.66 5.43 -20.56
C MET A 894 -18.09 5.99 -20.45
N MET A 895 -18.69 6.38 -21.58
CA MET A 895 -20.05 6.92 -21.62
C MET A 895 -21.08 5.88 -21.15
N GLN A 896 -20.92 4.61 -21.52
CA GLN A 896 -21.78 3.51 -21.08
C GLN A 896 -21.59 3.17 -19.59
N HIS A 897 -20.38 3.34 -19.05
CA HIS A 897 -20.12 3.23 -17.60
C HIS A 897 -20.89 4.29 -16.82
N PHE A 898 -20.81 5.57 -17.18
CA PHE A 898 -21.49 6.63 -16.41
C PHE A 898 -23.01 6.63 -16.60
N ALA A 899 -23.52 6.26 -17.80
CA ALA A 899 -24.96 6.23 -18.07
C ALA A 899 -25.75 5.25 -17.19
N ILE A 900 -25.13 4.15 -16.73
CA ILE A 900 -25.77 3.15 -15.85
C ILE A 900 -25.75 3.52 -14.35
N LYS A 901 -25.30 4.73 -14.00
CA LYS A 901 -25.20 5.26 -12.62
C LYS A 901 -24.52 4.27 -11.64
N PRO A 902 -23.20 4.05 -11.79
CA PRO A 902 -22.46 3.11 -10.95
C PRO A 902 -22.40 3.64 -9.50
N LEU A 903 -22.65 2.74 -8.54
CA LEU A 903 -22.70 3.05 -7.09
C LEU A 903 -21.44 2.56 -6.34
N GLY A 904 -20.31 2.49 -7.03
CA GLY A 904 -19.05 1.99 -6.46
C GLY A 904 -17.87 2.08 -7.41
N SER A 905 -16.67 1.93 -6.85
CA SER A 905 -15.35 2.16 -7.43
C SER A 905 -15.20 1.97 -8.94
N MET A 906 -14.73 3.04 -9.60
CA MET A 906 -14.19 3.01 -10.96
C MET A 906 -13.21 1.84 -11.17
N ARG A 907 -12.33 1.55 -10.19
CA ARG A 907 -11.35 0.44 -10.22
C ARG A 907 -11.97 -0.94 -10.47
N ARG A 908 -13.21 -1.17 -10.02
CA ARG A 908 -13.91 -2.44 -10.22
C ARG A 908 -14.67 -2.48 -11.54
N SER A 909 -14.96 -1.36 -12.18
CA SER A 909 -15.79 -1.40 -13.38
C SER A 909 -15.02 -1.94 -14.59
N ARG A 910 -15.45 -3.09 -15.10
CA ARG A 910 -14.85 -3.71 -16.30
C ARG A 910 -14.99 -2.82 -17.55
N LEU A 911 -16.03 -1.98 -17.60
CA LEU A 911 -16.20 -0.96 -18.64
C LEU A 911 -15.09 0.12 -18.58
N MET A 912 -14.78 0.63 -17.39
CA MET A 912 -13.76 1.68 -17.23
C MET A 912 -12.34 1.12 -17.40
N ASN A 913 -12.07 -0.06 -16.83
CA ASN A 913 -10.79 -0.75 -17.03
C ASN A 913 -10.58 -1.05 -18.54
N GLY A 914 -11.61 -1.51 -19.25
CA GLY A 914 -11.54 -1.68 -20.71
C GLY A 914 -11.24 -0.39 -21.49
N ALA A 915 -11.73 0.78 -21.04
CA ALA A 915 -11.36 2.05 -21.66
C ALA A 915 -9.88 2.40 -21.44
N ILE A 916 -9.35 2.17 -20.23
CA ILE A 916 -7.93 2.37 -19.89
C ILE A 916 -7.03 1.40 -20.69
N ASP A 917 -7.45 0.14 -20.83
CA ASP A 917 -6.73 -0.89 -21.58
C ASP A 917 -6.71 -0.58 -23.09
N LEU A 918 -7.80 -0.05 -23.67
CA LEU A 918 -7.79 0.45 -25.05
C LEU A 918 -6.85 1.65 -25.22
N MET A 919 -6.81 2.57 -24.26
CA MET A 919 -5.94 3.75 -24.31
C MET A 919 -4.45 3.36 -24.26
N THR A 920 -4.09 2.48 -23.34
CA THR A 920 -2.70 2.08 -23.07
C THR A 920 -2.20 0.98 -24.01
N GLY A 921 -3.03 -0.02 -24.29
CA GLY A 921 -2.71 -1.18 -25.12
C GLY A 921 -2.95 -1.00 -26.61
N ILE A 922 -3.84 -0.08 -27.03
CA ILE A 922 -4.13 0.17 -28.47
C ILE A 922 -3.74 1.58 -28.90
N LEU A 923 -4.37 2.63 -28.35
CA LEU A 923 -4.20 3.99 -28.87
C LEU A 923 -2.76 4.49 -28.73
N ARG A 924 -2.06 4.17 -27.63
CA ARG A 924 -0.63 4.48 -27.44
C ARG A 924 0.28 3.81 -28.49
N PRO A 925 0.27 2.47 -28.69
CA PRO A 925 1.04 1.84 -29.78
C PRO A 925 0.70 2.36 -31.19
N LEU A 926 -0.60 2.52 -31.51
CA LEU A 926 -1.01 3.06 -32.81
C LEU A 926 -0.51 4.50 -33.02
N SER A 927 -0.50 5.32 -31.97
CA SER A 927 0.02 6.68 -32.02
C SER A 927 1.51 6.72 -32.36
N VAL A 928 2.32 5.90 -31.66
CA VAL A 928 3.76 5.83 -31.89
C VAL A 928 4.07 5.34 -33.31
N LEU A 929 3.31 4.37 -33.83
CA LEU A 929 3.43 3.94 -35.23
C LEU A 929 3.08 5.07 -36.21
N LEU A 930 1.96 5.77 -36.01
CA LEU A 930 1.53 6.89 -36.86
C LEU A 930 2.54 8.04 -36.93
N MET A 931 3.29 8.32 -35.85
CA MET A 931 4.37 9.33 -35.87
C MET A 931 5.56 8.95 -36.77
N THR A 932 5.67 7.68 -37.19
CA THR A 932 6.76 7.18 -38.06
C THR A 932 6.35 6.98 -39.52
N LEU A 933 5.05 6.89 -39.82
CA LEU A 933 4.56 6.72 -41.19
C LEU A 933 4.64 8.04 -42.00
N PRO A 934 4.90 8.00 -43.31
CA PRO A 934 4.86 9.18 -44.17
C PRO A 934 3.45 9.76 -44.24
N SER A 935 3.32 11.08 -44.41
CA SER A 935 2.00 11.74 -44.56
C SER A 935 1.51 11.85 -46.01
N GLY A 936 2.40 11.63 -46.98
CA GLY A 936 2.24 12.06 -48.38
C GLY A 936 2.77 13.47 -48.66
N VAL A 937 3.01 14.30 -47.63
CA VAL A 937 3.77 15.55 -47.75
C VAL A 937 5.28 15.23 -47.67
N PRO A 938 6.11 15.66 -48.65
CA PRO A 938 7.55 15.35 -48.65
C PRO A 938 8.27 15.81 -47.38
N GLY A 939 9.01 14.89 -46.75
CA GLY A 939 9.75 15.17 -45.52
C GLY A 939 8.89 15.35 -44.27
N ARG A 940 7.60 15.00 -44.31
CA ARG A 940 6.70 15.05 -43.15
C ARG A 940 6.01 13.72 -42.88
N ASN A 941 6.02 13.32 -41.62
CA ASN A 941 5.32 12.14 -41.12
C ASN A 941 3.86 12.47 -40.80
N ALA A 942 3.03 11.43 -40.65
CA ALA A 942 1.64 11.53 -40.23
C ALA A 942 1.53 11.77 -38.71
N GLY A 943 0.61 11.12 -38.03
CA GLY A 943 0.41 11.20 -36.57
C GLY A 943 -1.00 10.77 -36.17
N PRO A 944 -1.33 10.71 -34.87
CA PRO A 944 -2.71 10.55 -34.42
C PRO A 944 -3.61 11.60 -35.08
N PRO A 945 -4.72 11.19 -35.73
CA PRO A 945 -5.61 12.13 -36.39
C PRO A 945 -6.30 13.03 -35.36
N VAL A 946 -6.47 14.31 -35.69
CA VAL A 946 -7.22 15.27 -34.86
C VAL A 946 -8.65 14.74 -34.65
N PRO A 947 -9.06 14.38 -33.41
CA PRO A 947 -10.34 13.72 -33.19
C PRO A 947 -11.54 14.64 -33.48
N GLU A 948 -12.73 14.06 -33.38
CA GLU A 948 -14.01 14.74 -33.58
C GLU A 948 -14.85 14.67 -32.30
N ALA A 949 -15.92 15.46 -32.22
CA ALA A 949 -16.90 15.32 -31.15
C ALA A 949 -17.51 13.91 -31.20
N ILE A 950 -17.48 13.19 -30.08
CA ILE A 950 -17.98 11.81 -30.01
C ILE A 950 -19.49 11.80 -30.20
N ASN A 951 -19.96 11.14 -31.26
CA ASN A 951 -21.37 11.06 -31.64
C ASN A 951 -21.90 9.61 -31.54
N THR A 952 -21.59 8.96 -30.42
CA THR A 952 -21.94 7.55 -30.16
C THR A 952 -23.21 7.47 -29.31
N HIS A 953 -24.12 6.57 -29.67
CA HIS A 953 -25.32 6.31 -28.86
C HIS A 953 -24.98 5.50 -27.61
N VAL A 954 -25.57 5.89 -26.48
CA VAL A 954 -25.41 5.23 -25.18
C VAL A 954 -26.75 4.64 -24.76
N PHE A 955 -26.76 3.40 -24.30
CA PHE A 955 -27.98 2.71 -23.93
C PHE A 955 -28.27 2.92 -22.43
N PRO A 956 -29.53 3.17 -22.02
CA PRO A 956 -29.88 3.26 -20.60
C PRO A 956 -29.84 1.90 -19.90
N ASP A 957 -29.81 0.82 -20.68
CA ASP A 957 -29.69 -0.56 -20.24
C ASP A 957 -28.27 -1.10 -20.50
N LEU A 958 -27.75 -1.86 -19.54
CA LEU A 958 -26.41 -2.42 -19.56
C LEU A 958 -26.29 -3.58 -20.56
N GLU A 959 -27.31 -4.42 -20.70
CA GLU A 959 -27.25 -5.58 -21.61
C GLU A 959 -27.15 -5.11 -23.07
N GLN A 960 -28.03 -4.18 -23.47
CA GLN A 960 -27.98 -3.53 -24.78
C GLN A 960 -26.67 -2.75 -25.00
N GLY A 961 -26.20 -2.00 -23.99
CA GLY A 961 -24.95 -1.26 -24.06
C GLY A 961 -23.73 -2.14 -24.32
N CYS A 962 -23.54 -3.17 -23.49
CA CYS A 962 -22.45 -4.12 -23.64
C CYS A 962 -22.55 -4.96 -24.93
N MET A 963 -23.76 -5.31 -25.39
CA MET A 963 -23.93 -6.01 -26.66
C MET A 963 -23.54 -5.13 -27.87
N ALA A 964 -23.90 -3.83 -27.84
CA ALA A 964 -23.52 -2.88 -28.87
C ALA A 964 -21.99 -2.64 -28.91
N ILE A 965 -21.36 -2.55 -27.73
CA ILE A 965 -19.90 -2.45 -27.58
C ILE A 965 -19.21 -3.72 -28.09
N SER A 966 -19.70 -4.91 -27.74
CA SER A 966 -19.16 -6.20 -28.21
C SER A 966 -19.13 -6.30 -29.73
N GLU A 967 -20.23 -5.95 -30.41
CA GLU A 967 -20.31 -5.94 -31.87
C GLU A 967 -19.43 -4.83 -32.50
N GLN A 968 -19.11 -3.75 -31.77
CA GLN A 968 -18.15 -2.74 -32.22
C GLN A 968 -16.69 -3.23 -32.08
N CYS A 969 -16.33 -3.85 -30.96
CA CYS A 969 -15.03 -4.53 -30.79
C CYS A 969 -14.78 -5.54 -31.93
N LYS A 970 -15.79 -6.36 -32.24
CA LYS A 970 -15.77 -7.34 -33.34
C LYS A 970 -15.53 -6.73 -34.71
N LYS A 971 -16.18 -5.61 -35.03
CA LYS A 971 -15.98 -4.87 -36.30
C LYS A 971 -14.56 -4.32 -36.40
N LEU A 972 -14.03 -3.76 -35.30
CA LEU A 972 -12.68 -3.22 -35.26
C LEU A 972 -11.63 -4.33 -35.34
N ALA A 973 -11.82 -5.47 -34.67
CA ALA A 973 -10.97 -6.64 -34.84
C ALA A 973 -10.96 -7.11 -36.31
N ALA A 974 -12.13 -7.27 -36.92
CA ALA A 974 -12.25 -7.65 -38.33
C ALA A 974 -11.59 -6.62 -39.29
N MET A 975 -11.71 -5.32 -38.99
CA MET A 975 -11.00 -4.26 -39.71
C MET A 975 -9.48 -4.43 -39.59
N GLY A 976 -8.95 -4.56 -38.37
CA GLY A 976 -7.52 -4.76 -38.12
C GLY A 976 -6.94 -6.02 -38.78
N ARG A 977 -7.68 -7.14 -38.79
CA ARG A 977 -7.31 -8.37 -39.52
C ARG A 977 -7.27 -8.15 -41.05
N ALA A 978 -8.08 -7.23 -41.58
CA ALA A 978 -8.22 -6.96 -43.02
C ALA A 978 -7.27 -5.88 -43.59
N MET A 979 -6.60 -5.10 -42.74
CA MET A 979 -5.66 -4.05 -43.17
C MET A 979 -4.50 -4.61 -44.01
N VAL A 980 -4.10 -3.87 -45.04
CA VAL A 980 -3.13 -4.31 -46.04
C VAL A 980 -1.84 -3.49 -46.00
N CYS A 981 -1.94 -2.19 -45.76
CA CYS A 981 -0.84 -1.25 -45.94
C CYS A 981 -0.10 -0.94 -44.61
N ALA A 982 -0.83 -0.81 -43.50
CA ALA A 982 -0.29 -0.58 -42.17
C ALA A 982 -0.89 -1.54 -41.14
N LYS A 983 -0.47 -2.81 -41.17
CA LYS A 983 -0.98 -3.81 -40.22
C LYS A 983 -0.63 -3.45 -38.77
N PRO A 984 -1.62 -3.31 -37.87
CA PRO A 984 -1.34 -3.21 -36.44
C PRO A 984 -0.74 -4.53 -35.93
N PRO A 985 0.06 -4.52 -34.85
CA PRO A 985 0.55 -5.75 -34.25
C PRO A 985 -0.60 -6.63 -33.74
N THR A 986 -0.40 -7.95 -33.74
CA THR A 986 -1.48 -8.93 -33.46
C THR A 986 -2.15 -8.70 -32.12
N THR A 987 -1.37 -8.29 -31.10
CA THR A 987 -1.81 -8.01 -29.73
C THR A 987 -2.95 -6.99 -29.66
N GLN A 988 -2.92 -5.92 -30.49
CA GLN A 988 -4.00 -4.94 -30.52
C GLN A 988 -5.32 -5.51 -31.06
N ILE A 989 -5.23 -6.49 -31.96
CA ILE A 989 -6.40 -7.17 -32.52
C ILE A 989 -6.95 -8.20 -31.52
N GLU A 990 -6.05 -8.96 -30.88
CA GLU A 990 -6.40 -9.95 -29.85
C GLU A 990 -7.01 -9.27 -28.61
N LEU A 991 -6.59 -8.06 -28.27
CA LEU A 991 -7.19 -7.26 -27.20
C LEU A 991 -8.63 -6.79 -27.55
N LEU A 992 -8.93 -6.49 -28.82
CA LEU A 992 -10.29 -6.23 -29.28
C LEU A 992 -11.15 -7.51 -29.27
N GLU A 993 -10.58 -8.66 -29.63
CA GLU A 993 -11.24 -9.96 -29.58
C GLU A 993 -11.52 -10.39 -28.12
N PHE A 994 -10.64 -10.05 -27.17
CA PHE A 994 -10.87 -10.19 -25.73
C PHE A 994 -12.03 -9.31 -25.24
N PHE A 995 -12.04 -8.01 -25.57
CA PHE A 995 -13.13 -7.12 -25.14
C PHE A 995 -14.47 -7.43 -25.82
N GLN A 996 -14.47 -7.94 -27.07
CA GLN A 996 -15.67 -8.50 -27.69
C GLN A 996 -16.30 -9.57 -26.78
N ASN A 997 -15.50 -10.55 -26.35
CA ASN A 997 -15.99 -11.67 -25.53
C ASN A 997 -16.40 -11.20 -24.14
N GLN A 998 -15.58 -10.39 -23.47
CA GLN A 998 -15.88 -9.87 -22.12
C GLN A 998 -17.21 -9.08 -22.10
N MET A 999 -17.44 -8.21 -23.09
CA MET A 999 -18.68 -7.43 -23.18
C MET A 999 -19.89 -8.30 -23.55
N HIS A 1000 -19.71 -9.36 -24.33
CA HIS A 1000 -20.77 -10.35 -24.59
C HIS A 1000 -21.12 -11.16 -23.33
N GLU A 1001 -20.16 -11.50 -22.49
CA GLU A 1001 -20.39 -12.22 -21.22
C GLU A 1001 -21.08 -11.35 -20.17
N ILE A 1002 -20.74 -10.05 -20.09
CA ILE A 1002 -21.48 -9.08 -19.27
C ILE A 1002 -22.91 -8.93 -19.79
N ALA A 1003 -23.09 -8.77 -21.11
CA ALA A 1003 -24.41 -8.64 -21.75
C ALA A 1003 -25.28 -9.91 -21.71
N THR A 1004 -24.71 -11.05 -21.29
CA THR A 1004 -25.44 -12.33 -21.13
C THR A 1004 -25.47 -12.82 -19.67
N GLY A 1005 -25.11 -11.96 -18.71
CA GLY A 1005 -25.15 -12.27 -17.28
C GLY A 1005 -24.15 -13.35 -16.81
N LYS A 1006 -23.19 -13.73 -17.66
CA LYS A 1006 -22.13 -14.71 -17.34
C LYS A 1006 -20.98 -14.11 -16.54
N LEU A 1007 -20.75 -12.81 -16.71
CA LEU A 1007 -19.69 -12.06 -16.06
C LEU A 1007 -20.26 -10.81 -15.37
N SER A 1008 -19.86 -10.57 -14.14
CA SER A 1008 -20.23 -9.34 -13.42
C SER A 1008 -19.63 -8.10 -14.09
N ARG A 1009 -20.39 -7.00 -14.15
CA ARG A 1009 -19.92 -5.68 -14.61
C ARG A 1009 -18.80 -5.10 -13.72
N GLU A 1010 -18.78 -5.55 -12.47
CA GLU A 1010 -17.77 -5.24 -11.46
C GLU A 1010 -16.81 -6.42 -11.30
N ALA A 1011 -15.53 -6.11 -11.07
CA ALA A 1011 -14.43 -7.04 -10.87
C ALA A 1011 -14.28 -7.44 -9.39
#